data_AF-A0A3N2QT02-F1
#
_entry.id   AF-A0A3N2QT02-F1
#
_cell.length_a   1.000
_cell.length_b   1.000
_cell.length_c   1.000
_cell.angle_alpha   90.00
_cell.angle_beta   90.00
_cell.angle_gamma   90.00
#
_symmetry.space_group_name_H-M   'P 1'
#
loop_
_entity.id
_entity.type
_entity.pdbx_description
1 polymer ?
#
loop_
_entity_poly.entity_id
_entity_poly.type
_entity_poly.pdbx_seq_one_letter_code
_entity_poly.pdbx_strand_id
1 'polypeptide(L)'
;MPNAIKTTALTLGLTLATGHALADVSVERGPTPLRNGDAKAAQDIQLRNDHLVASIAVDSAPPWGVAPGGIIDAAPVHDGKPARDKVSLIDFIPNNWSSWPTTHQDFTIVENGPERGVVKVQRDWEGVELTTTYTLEAGADQIHVVTEMLNDSDKAYKDILSGYVMWPDGGHLFGPAGMHGTEEGPTDAAFADWSAAYDEDWGFVLHAPYMNYIDYDARDLYKKHDLAPGESRTFEGWVQVLPDGSIARAVESAIQRKGVAAGEVSGEVETADGDTVADPVVVVEKNGKPYTWAMGHDGHYDLQLPTGEYQLYATARSYADSAPVDVMVTADGQQTVDFDGVKAPGTVHFNVTDAQTGEPRDALLKIKEGQKPLVGFLGKETYFTDLKRVGQREIPIAPGDYVFEVAYGENFLSQPTNVKVHVDSGETTDQAVTVTQTTAPNDRHWYSADMHHHSDVLDGFTPPEYVIRSELSAGLDLMLLLDHDTTRNLHEAAKLAASRDVPFIPSIEISASWGHFNPYPIDPDADYRINSGTASIQDIVGQREALGAEAIQMNHPYIKYGYYTNVENGTATGGYFPRFDLMEINIEGEYEKTLHKAWDHWSHGERIYLSAGSDVHDVWQHRSGAVRAYAQVPGAVDAQNFVAALRDGHAFVSFGPLIYPDHAFGDDLTFKQGESTTLGFDLEAANGLKSIQLIGQGGQVVDEQTFDDSPTQGRAEFDITVDEDTFYAVVVEDADGKKAFSNPIWIDAMEHRPAPAEES
;
A
#
# COMPACT_ATOMS: atom_id res chain seq x y z
N MET A 1 6.18 -64.91 -72.37
CA MET A 1 5.07 -64.00 -72.72
C MET A 1 4.08 -64.00 -71.56
N PRO A 2 3.49 -62.87 -71.11
CA PRO A 2 3.77 -61.47 -71.42
C PRO A 2 3.93 -60.54 -70.16
N ASN A 3 4.58 -59.40 -70.39
CA ASN A 3 4.29 -58.02 -69.95
C ASN A 3 3.87 -57.67 -68.49
N ALA A 4 4.78 -56.93 -67.84
CA ALA A 4 4.72 -55.47 -67.66
C ALA A 4 4.25 -54.86 -66.32
N ILE A 5 4.81 -53.64 -66.15
CA ILE A 5 4.34 -52.46 -65.42
C ILE A 5 5.08 -52.18 -64.09
N LYS A 6 5.99 -51.20 -64.19
CA LYS A 6 6.55 -50.41 -63.09
C LYS A 6 5.40 -49.65 -62.42
N THR A 7 5.29 -49.75 -61.10
CA THR A 7 4.38 -48.90 -60.31
C THR A 7 5.21 -47.94 -59.48
N THR A 8 5.10 -46.66 -59.82
CA THR A 8 5.60 -45.51 -59.07
C THR A 8 4.84 -45.43 -57.75
N ALA A 9 5.53 -45.49 -56.62
CA ALA A 9 4.94 -45.25 -55.31
C ALA A 9 4.76 -43.73 -55.13
N LEU A 10 3.51 -43.28 -55.15
CA LEU A 10 3.10 -41.93 -54.80
C LEU A 10 2.94 -41.89 -53.27
N THR A 11 3.88 -41.27 -52.57
CA THR A 11 3.80 -41.05 -51.12
C THR A 11 2.77 -39.94 -50.89
N LEU A 12 1.56 -40.32 -50.50
CA LEU A 12 0.54 -39.38 -50.05
C LEU A 12 0.90 -38.95 -48.62
N GLY A 13 1.50 -37.77 -48.49
CA GLY A 13 1.69 -37.13 -47.18
C GLY A 13 0.33 -36.74 -46.61
N LEU A 14 -0.14 -37.49 -45.62
CA LEU A 14 -1.19 -37.02 -44.73
C LEU A 14 -0.58 -35.94 -43.84
N THR A 15 -0.78 -34.67 -44.18
CA THR A 15 -0.70 -33.59 -43.20
C THR A 15 -1.88 -33.77 -42.24
N LEU A 16 -1.63 -34.45 -41.12
CA LEU A 16 -2.45 -34.33 -39.92
C LEU A 16 -2.30 -32.87 -39.45
N ALA A 17 -3.20 -32.02 -39.92
CA ALA A 17 -3.48 -30.77 -39.24
C ALA A 17 -4.08 -31.17 -37.88
N THR A 18 -3.24 -31.23 -36.86
CA THR A 18 -3.70 -31.18 -35.47
C THR A 18 -4.27 -29.79 -35.26
N GLY A 19 -5.56 -29.62 -35.57
CA GLY A 19 -6.31 -28.49 -35.06
C GLY A 19 -6.15 -28.53 -33.55
N HIS A 20 -5.39 -27.59 -32.99
CA HIS A 20 -5.48 -27.28 -31.58
C HIS A 20 -6.94 -26.83 -31.42
N ALA A 21 -7.75 -27.64 -30.74
CA ALA A 21 -9.02 -27.15 -30.26
C ALA A 21 -8.66 -25.99 -29.32
N LEU A 22 -8.96 -24.76 -29.72
CA LEU A 22 -8.95 -23.63 -28.80
C LEU A 22 -9.82 -24.04 -27.61
N ALA A 23 -9.34 -23.83 -26.39
CA ALA A 23 -10.14 -24.25 -25.23
C ALA A 23 -11.41 -23.40 -25.13
N ASP A 24 -12.52 -24.07 -24.83
CA ASP A 24 -13.85 -23.44 -24.78
C ASP A 24 -13.90 -22.32 -23.71
N VAL A 25 -14.43 -21.16 -24.08
CA VAL A 25 -14.81 -20.11 -23.12
C VAL A 25 -16.01 -20.57 -22.30
N SER A 26 -16.02 -20.21 -21.01
CA SER A 26 -17.18 -20.42 -20.12
C SER A 26 -17.51 -19.17 -19.33
N VAL A 27 -18.82 -18.90 -19.21
CA VAL A 27 -19.38 -17.88 -18.29
C VAL A 27 -20.36 -18.56 -17.33
N GLU A 28 -20.04 -18.56 -16.04
CA GLU A 28 -20.84 -19.29 -15.03
C GLU A 28 -21.15 -18.42 -13.83
N ARG A 29 -22.29 -18.68 -13.16
CA ARG A 29 -22.56 -18.09 -11.85
C ARG A 29 -22.06 -19.01 -10.74
N GLY A 30 -21.42 -18.43 -9.75
CA GLY A 30 -20.95 -19.12 -8.56
C GLY A 30 -19.67 -18.51 -8.00
N PRO A 31 -19.21 -19.03 -6.85
CA PRO A 31 -17.99 -18.58 -6.23
C PRO A 31 -16.77 -18.88 -7.12
N THR A 32 -15.72 -18.11 -6.89
CA THR A 32 -14.42 -18.28 -7.51
C THR A 32 -13.84 -19.67 -7.26
N PRO A 33 -13.18 -20.27 -8.27
CA PRO A 33 -12.44 -21.51 -8.09
C PRO A 33 -11.04 -21.23 -7.56
N LEU A 34 -10.64 -19.95 -7.51
CA LEU A 34 -9.30 -19.52 -7.17
C LEU A 34 -9.09 -19.68 -5.67
N ARG A 35 -7.91 -20.19 -5.30
CA ARG A 35 -7.52 -20.23 -3.90
C ARG A 35 -7.32 -18.81 -3.40
N ASN A 36 -7.87 -18.55 -2.20
CA ASN A 36 -7.87 -17.27 -1.50
C ASN A 36 -8.70 -16.15 -2.13
N GLY A 37 -9.46 -16.43 -3.21
CA GLY A 37 -10.31 -15.41 -3.81
C GLY A 37 -11.48 -14.97 -2.91
N ASP A 38 -11.93 -13.75 -3.14
CA ASP A 38 -12.94 -13.02 -2.41
C ASP A 38 -14.34 -13.05 -3.06
N ALA A 39 -14.48 -13.46 -4.33
CA ALA A 39 -15.79 -13.76 -4.90
C ALA A 39 -16.36 -15.08 -4.36
N LYS A 40 -17.02 -15.01 -3.20
CA LYS A 40 -17.50 -16.16 -2.41
C LYS A 40 -18.99 -16.45 -2.59
N ALA A 41 -19.73 -15.58 -3.29
CA ALA A 41 -21.18 -15.64 -3.35
C ALA A 41 -21.71 -16.46 -4.55
N ALA A 42 -22.95 -16.93 -4.42
CA ALA A 42 -23.55 -17.81 -5.43
C ALA A 42 -23.93 -17.10 -6.74
N GLN A 43 -24.07 -15.77 -6.71
CA GLN A 43 -24.43 -14.98 -7.90
C GLN A 43 -23.24 -14.33 -8.60
N ASP A 44 -22.04 -14.39 -8.02
CA ASP A 44 -20.82 -13.88 -8.66
C ASP A 44 -20.60 -14.56 -10.01
N ILE A 45 -19.95 -13.88 -10.94
CA ILE A 45 -19.85 -14.35 -12.34
C ILE A 45 -18.40 -14.69 -12.67
N GLN A 46 -18.18 -15.89 -13.18
CA GLN A 46 -16.90 -16.46 -13.55
C GLN A 46 -16.71 -16.35 -15.06
N LEU A 47 -15.58 -15.80 -15.52
CA LEU A 47 -15.15 -15.81 -16.92
C LEU A 47 -13.86 -16.63 -17.03
N ARG A 48 -13.83 -17.65 -17.91
CA ARG A 48 -12.68 -18.56 -18.01
C ARG A 48 -12.40 -19.04 -19.42
N ASN A 49 -11.12 -19.28 -19.71
CA ASN A 49 -10.62 -20.06 -20.84
C ASN A 49 -9.33 -20.83 -20.45
N ASP A 50 -8.49 -21.20 -21.41
CA ASP A 50 -7.20 -21.88 -21.21
C ASP A 50 -6.08 -21.01 -20.62
N HIS A 51 -6.20 -19.69 -20.67
CA HIS A 51 -5.17 -18.77 -20.23
C HIS A 51 -5.48 -18.12 -18.88
N LEU A 52 -6.76 -17.89 -18.59
CA LEU A 52 -7.16 -17.11 -17.41
C LEU A 52 -8.47 -17.57 -16.79
N VAL A 53 -8.61 -17.20 -15.52
CA VAL A 53 -9.86 -17.19 -14.76
C VAL A 53 -10.02 -15.80 -14.16
N ALA A 54 -11.21 -15.23 -14.26
CA ALA A 54 -11.59 -13.98 -13.57
C ALA A 54 -12.99 -14.08 -12.95
N SER A 55 -13.19 -13.43 -11.81
CA SER A 55 -14.47 -13.35 -11.10
C SER A 55 -14.96 -11.91 -11.03
N ILE A 56 -16.19 -11.66 -11.49
CA ILE A 56 -16.91 -10.40 -11.34
C ILE A 56 -17.81 -10.47 -10.10
N ALA A 57 -17.66 -9.50 -9.21
CA ALA A 57 -18.46 -9.38 -7.99
C ALA A 57 -19.93 -9.06 -8.32
N VAL A 58 -20.86 -9.79 -7.72
CA VAL A 58 -22.30 -9.51 -7.77
C VAL A 58 -22.86 -9.36 -6.36
N ASP A 59 -22.71 -10.41 -5.55
CA ASP A 59 -23.20 -10.44 -4.17
C ASP A 59 -22.04 -10.37 -3.15
N SER A 60 -20.82 -10.73 -3.57
CA SER A 60 -19.62 -10.47 -2.78
C SER A 60 -19.32 -8.99 -2.74
N ALA A 61 -18.91 -8.49 -1.57
CA ALA A 61 -18.52 -7.10 -1.38
C ALA A 61 -17.12 -6.89 -1.98
N PRO A 62 -16.95 -5.97 -2.94
CA PRO A 62 -15.62 -5.52 -3.35
C PRO A 62 -14.90 -4.79 -2.21
N PRO A 63 -13.56 -4.71 -2.26
CA PRO A 63 -12.77 -3.95 -1.30
C PRO A 63 -13.08 -2.45 -1.34
N TRP A 64 -12.75 -1.74 -0.26
CA TRP A 64 -12.91 -0.29 -0.08
C TRP A 64 -14.34 0.23 -0.31
N GLY A 65 -15.33 -0.64 -0.14
CA GLY A 65 -16.75 -0.32 -0.24
C GLY A 65 -17.19 0.16 -1.62
N VAL A 66 -16.45 -0.14 -2.69
CA VAL A 66 -16.88 0.19 -4.05
C VAL A 66 -18.09 -0.65 -4.48
N ALA A 67 -18.87 -0.13 -5.41
CA ALA A 67 -20.05 -0.83 -5.93
C ALA A 67 -19.65 -2.17 -6.60
N PRO A 68 -20.34 -3.30 -6.33
CA PRO A 68 -20.13 -4.54 -7.07
C PRO A 68 -20.22 -4.38 -8.58
N GLY A 69 -19.50 -5.22 -9.32
CA GLY A 69 -19.39 -5.16 -10.78
C GLY A 69 -17.99 -5.16 -11.36
N GLY A 70 -16.96 -4.92 -10.54
CA GLY A 70 -15.57 -5.10 -10.91
C GLY A 70 -15.12 -6.57 -10.87
N ILE A 71 -13.94 -6.84 -11.44
CA ILE A 71 -13.23 -8.10 -11.25
C ILE A 71 -12.55 -8.05 -9.88
N ILE A 72 -12.86 -8.98 -9.00
CA ILE A 72 -12.29 -9.06 -7.64
C ILE A 72 -11.48 -10.34 -7.40
N ASP A 73 -11.37 -11.19 -8.42
CA ASP A 73 -10.35 -12.24 -8.45
C ASP A 73 -9.88 -12.44 -9.89
N ALA A 74 -8.60 -12.69 -10.09
CA ALA A 74 -8.09 -13.20 -11.35
C ALA A 74 -6.77 -13.95 -11.18
N ALA A 75 -6.54 -14.93 -12.05
CA ALA A 75 -5.30 -15.71 -12.05
C ALA A 75 -4.96 -16.26 -13.45
N PRO A 76 -3.67 -16.42 -13.78
CA PRO A 76 -3.26 -17.21 -14.94
C PRO A 76 -3.62 -18.68 -14.76
N VAL A 77 -3.77 -19.39 -15.88
CA VAL A 77 -3.96 -20.83 -15.94
C VAL A 77 -2.68 -21.51 -16.40
N HIS A 78 -2.14 -22.38 -15.54
CA HIS A 78 -0.91 -23.14 -15.75
C HIS A 78 -1.26 -24.61 -15.95
N ASP A 79 -0.88 -25.19 -17.09
CA ASP A 79 -1.15 -26.60 -17.43
C ASP A 79 -2.63 -26.99 -17.23
N GLY A 80 -3.55 -26.08 -17.59
CA GLY A 80 -4.99 -26.27 -17.44
C GLY A 80 -5.51 -26.17 -16.00
N LYS A 81 -4.69 -25.66 -15.05
CA LYS A 81 -5.10 -25.39 -13.66
C LYS A 81 -4.94 -23.91 -13.35
N PRO A 82 -5.95 -23.26 -12.77
CA PRO A 82 -5.80 -21.88 -12.33
C PRO A 82 -4.77 -21.78 -11.20
N ALA A 83 -3.97 -20.72 -11.23
CA ALA A 83 -3.11 -20.32 -10.13
C ALA A 83 -3.94 -19.81 -8.93
N ARG A 84 -3.26 -19.32 -7.88
CA ARG A 84 -3.94 -18.60 -6.80
C ARG A 84 -4.41 -17.24 -7.29
N ASP A 85 -5.41 -16.70 -6.61
CA ASP A 85 -5.84 -15.34 -6.88
C ASP A 85 -4.71 -14.31 -6.65
N LYS A 86 -4.76 -13.25 -7.45
CA LYS A 86 -3.76 -12.19 -7.55
C LYS A 86 -4.34 -10.79 -7.78
N VAL A 87 -5.66 -10.63 -7.72
CA VAL A 87 -6.31 -9.36 -7.98
C VAL A 87 -7.26 -9.02 -6.85
N SER A 88 -7.01 -7.90 -6.19
CA SER A 88 -7.95 -7.32 -5.22
C SER A 88 -9.09 -6.62 -5.95
N LEU A 89 -8.76 -5.82 -6.97
CA LEU A 89 -9.75 -5.13 -7.80
C LEU A 89 -9.20 -4.75 -9.17
N ILE A 90 -9.95 -5.09 -10.23
CA ILE A 90 -9.85 -4.46 -11.54
C ILE A 90 -11.23 -3.94 -11.92
N ASP A 91 -11.37 -2.61 -11.95
CA ASP A 91 -12.66 -1.99 -12.17
C ASP A 91 -12.58 -0.60 -12.82
N PHE A 92 -13.72 -0.08 -13.26
CA PHE A 92 -13.88 1.30 -13.68
C PHE A 92 -14.23 2.19 -12.49
N ILE A 93 -13.37 3.17 -12.19
CA ILE A 93 -13.59 4.19 -11.17
C ILE A 93 -14.10 5.47 -11.85
N PRO A 94 -15.30 5.97 -11.50
CA PRO A 94 -15.92 7.10 -12.18
C PRO A 94 -15.25 8.44 -11.86
N ASN A 95 -14.65 8.60 -10.69
CA ASN A 95 -13.96 9.84 -10.31
C ASN A 95 -12.95 9.62 -9.17
N ASN A 96 -11.75 9.11 -9.50
CA ASN A 96 -10.59 8.96 -8.59
C ASN A 96 -10.96 8.67 -7.12
N TRP A 97 -11.54 7.50 -6.87
CA TRP A 97 -11.94 6.97 -5.56
C TRP A 97 -12.86 7.88 -4.73
N SER A 98 -13.62 8.78 -5.38
CA SER A 98 -14.68 9.51 -4.70
C SER A 98 -15.73 8.54 -4.16
N SER A 99 -16.39 8.93 -3.06
CA SER A 99 -17.51 8.18 -2.48
C SER A 99 -18.49 7.66 -3.53
N TRP A 100 -18.86 6.38 -3.39
CA TRP A 100 -19.66 5.66 -4.36
C TRP A 100 -20.79 4.82 -3.73
N PRO A 101 -21.72 5.43 -2.97
CA PRO A 101 -22.96 4.78 -2.58
C PRO A 101 -23.82 4.60 -3.84
N THR A 102 -23.90 3.37 -4.34
CA THR A 102 -24.76 3.01 -5.47
C THR A 102 -26.21 2.79 -5.03
N THR A 103 -27.17 3.22 -5.85
CA THR A 103 -28.60 3.01 -5.63
C THR A 103 -29.17 1.84 -6.44
N HIS A 104 -28.48 1.40 -7.50
CA HIS A 104 -28.90 0.31 -8.37
C HIS A 104 -27.71 -0.38 -9.04
N GLN A 105 -27.83 -1.70 -9.18
CA GLN A 105 -26.91 -2.54 -9.96
C GLN A 105 -27.69 -3.63 -10.71
N ASP A 106 -27.30 -3.92 -11.96
CA ASP A 106 -27.83 -5.02 -12.79
C ASP A 106 -26.69 -5.79 -13.48
N PHE A 107 -26.82 -7.12 -13.52
CA PHE A 107 -25.79 -8.03 -14.01
C PHE A 107 -26.37 -9.02 -15.01
N THR A 108 -25.98 -8.88 -16.28
CA THR A 108 -26.49 -9.68 -17.38
C THR A 108 -25.36 -10.47 -18.07
N ILE A 109 -25.49 -11.80 -18.12
CA ILE A 109 -24.69 -12.63 -19.03
C ILE A 109 -25.33 -12.50 -20.42
N VAL A 110 -24.67 -11.73 -21.30
CA VAL A 110 -25.17 -11.42 -22.65
C VAL A 110 -24.89 -12.58 -23.61
N GLU A 111 -23.71 -13.19 -23.49
CA GLU A 111 -23.27 -14.30 -24.32
C GLU A 111 -22.51 -15.32 -23.48
N ASN A 112 -22.77 -16.62 -23.71
CA ASN A 112 -22.05 -17.73 -23.11
C ASN A 112 -21.96 -18.85 -24.15
N GLY A 113 -20.81 -18.93 -24.82
CA GLY A 113 -20.52 -19.95 -25.82
C GLY A 113 -19.04 -20.31 -25.85
N PRO A 114 -18.66 -21.39 -26.54
CA PRO A 114 -17.29 -21.91 -26.53
C PRO A 114 -16.26 -20.97 -27.16
N GLU A 115 -16.67 -20.07 -28.05
CA GLU A 115 -15.77 -19.11 -28.70
C GLU A 115 -15.69 -17.78 -27.95
N ARG A 116 -16.72 -17.44 -27.17
CA ARG A 116 -16.90 -16.10 -26.60
C ARG A 116 -17.84 -16.07 -25.41
N GLY A 117 -17.46 -15.31 -24.39
CA GLY A 117 -18.27 -14.95 -23.24
C GLY A 117 -18.41 -13.44 -23.12
N VAL A 118 -19.61 -12.95 -22.83
CA VAL A 118 -19.89 -11.52 -22.65
C VAL A 118 -20.74 -11.29 -21.41
N VAL A 119 -20.25 -10.45 -20.50
CA VAL A 119 -20.96 -10.00 -19.30
C VAL A 119 -21.14 -8.50 -19.36
N LYS A 120 -22.37 -8.05 -19.08
CA LYS A 120 -22.73 -6.64 -18.98
C LYS A 120 -23.10 -6.33 -17.53
N VAL A 121 -22.52 -5.26 -17.01
CA VAL A 121 -22.76 -4.70 -15.68
C VAL A 121 -23.31 -3.29 -15.86
N GLN A 122 -24.41 -2.97 -15.17
CA GLN A 122 -24.96 -1.62 -15.09
C GLN A 122 -25.03 -1.18 -13.64
N ARG A 123 -24.59 0.03 -13.35
CA ARG A 123 -24.62 0.61 -12.00
C ARG A 123 -24.55 2.13 -12.05
N ASP A 124 -24.97 2.78 -10.98
CA ASP A 124 -24.96 4.24 -10.87
C ASP A 124 -23.82 4.77 -10.00
N TRP A 125 -23.32 5.94 -10.36
CA TRP A 125 -22.51 6.80 -9.49
C TRP A 125 -23.14 8.19 -9.45
N GLU A 126 -23.69 8.57 -8.29
CA GLU A 126 -24.53 9.75 -8.15
C GLU A 126 -25.65 9.83 -9.23
N GLY A 127 -25.55 10.76 -10.18
CA GLY A 127 -26.49 10.95 -11.28
C GLY A 127 -25.98 10.42 -12.63
N VAL A 128 -24.97 9.55 -12.61
CA VAL A 128 -24.30 9.01 -13.80
C VAL A 128 -24.52 7.51 -13.88
N GLU A 129 -25.04 7.05 -15.02
CA GLU A 129 -25.17 5.62 -15.35
C GLU A 129 -23.85 5.12 -15.93
N LEU A 130 -23.36 3.99 -15.40
CA LEU A 130 -22.18 3.28 -15.87
C LEU A 130 -22.61 1.94 -16.46
N THR A 131 -22.26 1.70 -17.71
CA THR A 131 -22.49 0.41 -18.38
C THR A 131 -21.16 -0.19 -18.82
N THR A 132 -20.71 -1.24 -18.14
CA THR A 132 -19.47 -1.95 -18.43
C THR A 132 -19.75 -3.28 -19.11
N THR A 133 -19.02 -3.59 -20.18
CA THR A 133 -19.07 -4.87 -20.89
C THR A 133 -17.70 -5.55 -20.84
N TYR A 134 -17.65 -6.76 -20.30
CA TYR A 134 -16.49 -7.64 -20.29
C TYR A 134 -16.65 -8.70 -21.38
N THR A 135 -15.66 -8.83 -22.27
CA THR A 135 -15.62 -9.84 -23.34
C THR A 135 -14.37 -10.70 -23.22
N LEU A 136 -14.54 -12.02 -23.16
CA LEU A 136 -13.46 -13.01 -23.24
C LEU A 136 -13.65 -13.87 -24.48
N GLU A 137 -12.58 -14.05 -25.27
CA GLU A 137 -12.56 -14.89 -26.46
C GLU A 137 -11.73 -16.17 -26.23
N ALA A 138 -11.99 -17.21 -27.02
CA ALA A 138 -11.23 -18.46 -26.95
C ALA A 138 -9.77 -18.26 -27.33
N GLY A 139 -8.83 -18.78 -26.53
CA GLY A 139 -7.39 -18.62 -26.73
C GLY A 139 -6.85 -17.20 -26.51
N ALA A 140 -7.68 -16.27 -26.01
CA ALA A 140 -7.21 -14.94 -25.64
C ALA A 140 -6.62 -14.94 -24.22
N ASP A 141 -5.49 -14.28 -24.03
CA ASP A 141 -4.91 -14.00 -22.71
C ASP A 141 -5.44 -12.69 -22.11
N GLN A 142 -6.47 -12.09 -22.72
CA GLN A 142 -6.99 -10.79 -22.34
C GLN A 142 -8.52 -10.74 -22.33
N ILE A 143 -9.05 -9.98 -21.37
CA ILE A 143 -10.46 -9.59 -21.29
C ILE A 143 -10.58 -8.18 -21.88
N HIS A 144 -11.38 -8.01 -22.94
CA HIS A 144 -11.71 -6.70 -23.49
C HIS A 144 -12.81 -6.06 -22.63
N VAL A 145 -12.59 -4.83 -22.18
CA VAL A 145 -13.49 -4.12 -21.26
C VAL A 145 -13.87 -2.76 -21.81
N VAL A 146 -15.18 -2.49 -21.90
CA VAL A 146 -15.71 -1.22 -22.39
C VAL A 146 -16.73 -0.66 -21.41
N THR A 147 -16.51 0.56 -20.92
CA THR A 147 -17.45 1.30 -20.06
C THR A 147 -18.02 2.50 -20.80
N GLU A 148 -19.34 2.60 -20.86
CA GLU A 148 -20.05 3.83 -21.20
C GLU A 148 -20.48 4.55 -19.91
N MET A 149 -20.16 5.84 -19.83
CA MET A 149 -20.48 6.74 -18.73
C MET A 149 -21.45 7.81 -19.24
N LEU A 150 -22.71 7.75 -18.81
CA LEU A 150 -23.79 8.66 -19.22
C LEU A 150 -24.26 9.51 -18.04
N ASN A 151 -24.15 10.83 -18.13
CA ASN A 151 -24.71 11.72 -17.13
C ASN A 151 -26.21 11.95 -17.40
N ASP A 152 -27.07 11.26 -16.66
CA ASP A 152 -28.54 11.36 -16.76
C ASP A 152 -29.12 12.39 -15.76
N SER A 153 -28.27 13.22 -15.17
CA SER A 153 -28.65 14.25 -14.20
C SER A 153 -28.49 15.68 -14.73
N ASP A 154 -28.99 16.65 -13.96
CA ASP A 154 -28.80 18.07 -14.24
C ASP A 154 -27.45 18.62 -13.71
N LYS A 155 -26.66 17.82 -12.99
CA LYS A 155 -25.36 18.23 -12.42
C LYS A 155 -24.28 18.14 -13.51
N ALA A 156 -23.47 19.18 -13.65
CA ALA A 156 -22.27 19.13 -14.48
C ALA A 156 -21.08 18.67 -13.64
N TYR A 157 -20.34 17.68 -14.13
CA TYR A 157 -19.09 17.22 -13.52
C TYR A 157 -17.91 17.86 -14.24
N LYS A 158 -16.97 18.39 -13.46
CA LYS A 158 -15.81 19.14 -13.96
C LYS A 158 -14.52 18.51 -13.50
N ASP A 159 -13.56 18.43 -14.41
CA ASP A 159 -12.21 17.94 -14.14
C ASP A 159 -12.17 16.58 -13.42
N ILE A 160 -13.15 15.70 -13.68
CA ILE A 160 -13.20 14.36 -13.11
C ILE A 160 -12.15 13.46 -13.75
N LEU A 161 -11.68 12.49 -12.96
CA LEU A 161 -10.68 11.50 -13.35
C LEU A 161 -11.37 10.13 -13.42
N SER A 162 -11.74 9.72 -14.63
CA SER A 162 -12.47 8.47 -14.86
C SER A 162 -11.63 7.47 -15.65
N GLY A 163 -11.66 6.20 -15.29
CA GLY A 163 -10.78 5.20 -15.90
C GLY A 163 -10.75 3.87 -15.18
N TYR A 164 -9.94 2.96 -15.70
CA TYR A 164 -9.74 1.62 -15.16
C TYR A 164 -8.59 1.63 -14.17
N VAL A 165 -8.74 0.83 -13.13
CA VAL A 165 -7.74 0.60 -12.09
C VAL A 165 -7.39 -0.87 -12.04
N MET A 166 -6.18 -1.19 -11.58
CA MET A 166 -5.71 -2.55 -11.35
C MET A 166 -4.90 -2.61 -10.07
N TRP A 167 -5.50 -3.24 -9.06
CA TRP A 167 -4.95 -3.42 -7.73
C TRP A 167 -4.69 -4.91 -7.50
N PRO A 168 -3.41 -5.33 -7.51
CA PRO A 168 -3.03 -6.72 -7.33
C PRO A 168 -2.88 -7.10 -5.85
N ASP A 169 -3.03 -8.39 -5.55
CA ASP A 169 -2.65 -8.98 -4.26
C ASP A 169 -1.13 -9.19 -4.20
N GLY A 170 -0.43 -8.09 -3.92
CA GLY A 170 1.03 -8.02 -3.81
C GLY A 170 1.79 -8.00 -5.15
N GLY A 171 3.05 -8.44 -5.12
CA GLY A 171 3.94 -8.43 -6.28
C GLY A 171 4.68 -7.11 -6.49
N HIS A 172 4.84 -6.70 -7.74
CA HIS A 172 5.57 -5.51 -8.14
C HIS A 172 4.83 -4.74 -9.23
N LEU A 173 5.12 -3.45 -9.35
CA LEU A 173 4.43 -2.56 -10.28
C LEU A 173 5.39 -2.02 -11.33
N PHE A 174 4.86 -1.86 -12.53
CA PHE A 174 5.52 -1.16 -13.62
C PHE A 174 4.51 -0.25 -14.31
N GLY A 175 4.61 1.04 -14.01
CA GLY A 175 3.82 2.05 -14.71
C GLY A 175 4.20 2.14 -16.20
N PRO A 176 3.47 2.97 -16.98
CA PRO A 176 3.72 3.12 -18.40
C PRO A 176 5.18 3.39 -18.71
N ALA A 177 5.75 2.62 -19.64
CA ALA A 177 7.14 2.78 -20.06
C ALA A 177 7.50 4.26 -20.29
N GLY A 178 8.63 4.72 -19.76
CA GLY A 178 9.00 6.15 -19.76
C GLY A 178 8.55 6.96 -18.53
N MET A 179 7.66 6.40 -17.70
CA MET A 179 7.12 6.99 -16.46
C MET A 179 7.55 6.23 -15.20
N HIS A 180 8.54 5.34 -15.26
CA HIS A 180 9.00 4.57 -14.10
C HIS A 180 9.35 5.48 -12.91
N GLY A 181 8.82 5.15 -11.72
CA GLY A 181 8.95 5.94 -10.49
C GLY A 181 8.06 7.19 -10.42
N THR A 182 7.09 7.34 -11.33
CA THR A 182 6.06 8.39 -11.24
C THR A 182 4.83 7.85 -10.52
N GLU A 183 4.53 8.43 -9.37
CA GLU A 183 3.37 8.07 -8.54
C GLU A 183 2.06 8.57 -9.14
N GLU A 184 1.98 9.88 -9.43
CA GLU A 184 0.83 10.51 -10.05
C GLU A 184 1.21 11.56 -11.11
N GLY A 185 0.31 11.84 -12.04
CA GLY A 185 0.42 12.97 -12.96
C GLY A 185 0.06 12.69 -14.42
N PRO A 186 0.24 13.68 -15.32
CA PRO A 186 -0.07 13.54 -16.73
C PRO A 186 0.88 12.57 -17.44
N THR A 187 0.38 11.86 -18.46
CA THR A 187 1.15 10.80 -19.16
C THR A 187 1.91 11.29 -20.41
N ASP A 188 2.25 12.58 -20.48
CA ASP A 188 2.89 13.18 -21.68
C ASP A 188 4.25 12.53 -22.02
N ALA A 189 4.95 11.97 -21.03
CA ALA A 189 6.24 11.33 -21.20
C ALA A 189 6.17 9.81 -21.41
N ALA A 190 4.97 9.22 -21.44
CA ALA A 190 4.78 7.79 -21.60
C ALA A 190 5.05 7.32 -23.04
N PHE A 191 5.73 6.18 -23.16
CA PHE A 191 5.97 5.45 -24.42
C PHE A 191 4.95 4.33 -24.65
N ALA A 192 4.18 4.00 -23.61
CA ALA A 192 3.18 2.95 -23.58
C ALA A 192 1.85 3.50 -23.05
N ASP A 193 0.77 2.81 -23.40
CA ASP A 193 -0.60 3.07 -22.93
C ASP A 193 -1.09 1.95 -22.02
N TRP A 194 -0.18 1.37 -21.24
CA TRP A 194 -0.45 0.27 -20.33
C TRP A 194 0.44 0.35 -19.09
N SER A 195 -0.02 -0.22 -17.98
CA SER A 195 0.77 -0.52 -16.78
C SER A 195 0.68 -2.02 -16.46
N ALA A 196 1.59 -2.51 -15.63
CA ALA A 196 1.65 -3.92 -15.26
C ALA A 196 1.81 -4.11 -13.74
N ALA A 197 1.16 -5.15 -13.23
CA ALA A 197 1.44 -5.76 -11.94
C ALA A 197 2.02 -7.15 -12.19
N TYR A 198 3.09 -7.54 -11.51
CA TYR A 198 3.79 -8.78 -11.85
C TYR A 198 4.59 -9.36 -10.67
N ASP A 199 4.91 -10.64 -10.78
CA ASP A 199 5.90 -11.35 -9.98
C ASP A 199 6.52 -12.47 -10.83
N GLU A 200 7.35 -13.33 -10.25
CA GLU A 200 8.06 -14.39 -10.97
C GLU A 200 7.14 -15.34 -11.76
N ASP A 201 5.97 -15.70 -11.21
CA ASP A 201 5.07 -16.74 -11.73
C ASP A 201 3.69 -16.24 -12.20
N TRP A 202 3.52 -14.91 -12.33
CA TRP A 202 2.29 -14.28 -12.84
C TRP A 202 2.52 -12.84 -13.29
N GLY A 203 1.63 -12.33 -14.14
CA GLY A 203 1.51 -10.90 -14.41
C GLY A 203 0.11 -10.49 -14.84
N PHE A 204 -0.20 -9.22 -14.70
CA PHE A 204 -1.39 -8.58 -15.23
C PHE A 204 -0.99 -7.26 -15.89
N VAL A 205 -1.62 -6.95 -17.02
CA VAL A 205 -1.38 -5.72 -17.76
C VAL A 205 -2.72 -5.05 -18.01
N LEU A 206 -2.83 -3.79 -17.61
CA LEU A 206 -3.99 -2.95 -17.92
C LEU A 206 -3.64 -2.06 -19.09
N HIS A 207 -4.25 -2.30 -20.26
CA HIS A 207 -4.14 -1.45 -21.44
C HIS A 207 -5.26 -0.40 -21.43
N ALA A 208 -4.90 0.88 -21.40
CA ALA A 208 -5.84 2.01 -21.38
C ALA A 208 -5.44 3.10 -22.40
N PRO A 209 -5.80 2.96 -23.69
CA PRO A 209 -5.38 3.89 -24.75
C PRO A 209 -5.93 5.31 -24.61
N TYR A 210 -6.96 5.47 -23.79
CA TYR A 210 -7.57 6.76 -23.51
C TYR A 210 -6.83 7.55 -22.43
N MET A 211 -5.91 6.92 -21.69
CA MET A 211 -5.33 7.50 -20.48
C MET A 211 -4.55 8.77 -20.81
N ASN A 212 -4.69 9.77 -19.94
CA ASN A 212 -3.86 10.98 -19.97
C ASN A 212 -3.36 11.40 -18.59
N TYR A 213 -3.68 10.62 -17.55
CA TYR A 213 -3.31 10.82 -16.17
C TYR A 213 -3.13 9.46 -15.48
N ILE A 214 -2.16 9.35 -14.59
CA ILE A 214 -1.95 8.18 -13.71
C ILE A 214 -2.02 8.60 -12.25
N ASP A 215 -2.39 7.67 -11.38
CA ASP A 215 -2.38 7.82 -9.92
C ASP A 215 -1.91 6.50 -9.28
N TYR A 216 -1.51 6.53 -8.01
CA TYR A 216 -1.07 5.37 -7.21
C TYR A 216 -0.06 4.44 -7.90
N ASP A 217 1.08 4.98 -8.35
CA ASP A 217 2.12 4.25 -9.09
C ASP A 217 1.63 3.61 -10.39
N ALA A 218 0.65 4.26 -11.02
CA ALA A 218 -0.03 3.79 -12.22
C ALA A 218 -0.78 2.46 -12.08
N ARG A 219 -1.22 2.12 -10.86
CA ARG A 219 -2.34 1.20 -10.67
C ARG A 219 -3.61 1.76 -11.31
N ASP A 220 -3.73 3.10 -11.31
CA ASP A 220 -4.89 3.80 -11.84
C ASP A 220 -4.57 4.51 -13.16
N LEU A 221 -5.29 4.17 -14.23
CA LEU A 221 -5.11 4.75 -15.55
C LEU A 221 -6.34 5.60 -15.93
N TYR A 222 -6.23 6.91 -15.73
CA TYR A 222 -7.34 7.85 -15.84
C TYR A 222 -7.34 8.69 -17.11
N LYS A 223 -8.53 9.15 -17.46
CA LYS A 223 -8.72 10.34 -18.30
C LYS A 223 -9.26 11.49 -17.44
N LYS A 224 -8.60 12.63 -17.49
CA LYS A 224 -9.16 13.88 -16.99
C LYS A 224 -10.14 14.49 -17.99
N HIS A 225 -11.38 14.76 -17.57
CA HIS A 225 -12.39 15.37 -18.44
C HIS A 225 -13.56 16.05 -17.69
N ASP A 226 -14.39 16.77 -18.45
CA ASP A 226 -15.71 17.23 -18.01
C ASP A 226 -16.79 16.24 -18.47
N LEU A 227 -17.94 16.23 -17.78
CA LEU A 227 -19.13 15.51 -18.21
C LEU A 227 -20.38 16.36 -17.96
N ALA A 228 -20.92 16.95 -19.03
CA ALA A 228 -22.11 17.80 -18.98
C ALA A 228 -23.41 16.97 -18.84
N PRO A 229 -24.52 17.59 -18.40
CA PRO A 229 -25.85 16.96 -18.42
C PRO A 229 -26.20 16.38 -19.79
N GLY A 230 -26.59 15.10 -19.83
CA GLY A 230 -26.92 14.36 -21.05
C GLY A 230 -25.73 13.95 -21.92
N GLU A 231 -24.49 14.22 -21.50
CA GLU A 231 -23.28 13.78 -22.21
C GLU A 231 -22.96 12.31 -21.88
N SER A 232 -22.49 11.58 -22.88
CA SER A 232 -21.94 10.22 -22.73
C SER A 232 -20.48 10.17 -23.16
N ARG A 233 -19.69 9.33 -22.50
CA ARG A 233 -18.29 9.03 -22.83
C ARG A 233 -18.01 7.54 -22.75
N THR A 234 -17.14 7.05 -23.62
CA THR A 234 -16.75 5.64 -23.66
C THR A 234 -15.26 5.46 -23.35
N PHE A 235 -14.97 4.45 -22.55
CA PHE A 235 -13.64 4.05 -22.11
C PHE A 235 -13.41 2.60 -22.52
N GLU A 236 -12.41 2.38 -23.35
CA GLU A 236 -12.06 1.07 -23.89
C GLU A 236 -10.68 0.66 -23.36
N GLY A 237 -10.58 -0.56 -22.85
CA GLY A 237 -9.35 -1.11 -22.30
C GLY A 237 -9.29 -2.64 -22.38
N TRP A 238 -8.15 -3.20 -21.98
CA TRP A 238 -7.92 -4.65 -21.94
C TRP A 238 -7.21 -5.02 -20.65
N VAL A 239 -7.69 -6.09 -20.02
CA VAL A 239 -7.06 -6.72 -18.86
C VAL A 239 -6.38 -7.98 -19.37
N GLN A 240 -5.07 -7.92 -19.54
CA GLN A 240 -4.27 -9.04 -20.01
C GLN A 240 -3.65 -9.78 -18.83
N VAL A 241 -3.61 -11.11 -18.90
CA VAL A 241 -3.07 -12.01 -17.89
C VAL A 241 -1.84 -12.71 -18.45
N LEU A 242 -0.71 -12.57 -17.77
CA LEU A 242 0.57 -13.15 -18.13
C LEU A 242 0.84 -14.39 -17.27
N PRO A 243 1.44 -15.45 -17.84
CA PRO A 243 1.79 -16.65 -17.08
C PRO A 243 3.04 -16.47 -16.20
N ASP A 244 3.81 -15.41 -16.40
CA ASP A 244 5.05 -15.13 -15.69
C ASP A 244 5.29 -13.62 -15.66
N GLY A 245 6.38 -13.21 -15.01
CA GLY A 245 6.79 -11.82 -14.90
C GLY A 245 7.37 -11.21 -16.18
N SER A 246 7.28 -11.87 -17.34
CA SER A 246 7.81 -11.37 -18.61
C SER A 246 6.88 -10.34 -19.25
N ILE A 247 7.05 -9.06 -18.88
CA ILE A 247 6.19 -7.98 -19.39
C ILE A 247 6.48 -7.60 -20.86
N ALA A 248 7.44 -8.25 -21.53
CA ALA A 248 7.62 -8.14 -22.99
C ALA A 248 6.34 -8.49 -23.77
N ARG A 249 5.51 -9.38 -23.23
CA ARG A 249 4.21 -9.76 -23.81
C ARG A 249 3.21 -8.59 -23.88
N ALA A 250 3.33 -7.62 -22.97
CA ALA A 250 2.55 -6.37 -23.05
C ALA A 250 2.90 -5.58 -24.31
N VAL A 251 4.19 -5.56 -24.68
CA VAL A 251 4.68 -4.89 -25.89
C VAL A 251 4.20 -5.63 -27.13
N GLU A 252 4.25 -6.95 -27.17
CA GLU A 252 3.70 -7.79 -28.25
C GLU A 252 2.21 -7.50 -28.49
N SER A 253 1.44 -7.44 -27.40
CA SER A 253 0.01 -7.15 -27.46
C SER A 253 -0.27 -5.73 -27.96
N ALA A 254 0.55 -4.75 -27.52
CA ALA A 254 0.49 -3.40 -28.04
C ALA A 254 0.91 -3.32 -29.53
N ILE A 255 1.88 -4.12 -29.98
CA ILE A 255 2.30 -4.23 -31.39
C ILE A 255 1.11 -4.69 -32.24
N GLN A 256 0.46 -5.78 -31.83
CA GLN A 256 -0.70 -6.34 -32.54
C GLN A 256 -1.87 -5.35 -32.58
N ARG A 257 -2.20 -4.74 -31.44
CA ARG A 257 -3.30 -3.78 -31.31
C ARG A 257 -3.09 -2.51 -32.14
N LYS A 258 -1.86 -2.00 -32.21
CA LYS A 258 -1.51 -0.76 -32.92
C LYS A 258 -1.07 -0.98 -34.37
N GLY A 259 -0.80 -2.23 -34.77
CA GLY A 259 -0.31 -2.57 -36.10
C GLY A 259 1.03 -1.92 -36.45
N VAL A 260 1.92 -1.75 -35.46
CA VAL A 260 3.24 -1.15 -35.66
C VAL A 260 4.24 -2.19 -36.18
N ALA A 261 5.20 -1.75 -36.99
CA ALA A 261 6.27 -2.64 -37.46
C ALA A 261 7.16 -3.06 -36.27
N ALA A 262 7.56 -4.32 -36.26
CA ALA A 262 8.34 -4.92 -35.17
C ALA A 262 9.35 -5.95 -35.70
N GLY A 263 10.29 -6.35 -34.86
CA GLY A 263 11.28 -7.41 -35.12
C GLY A 263 11.57 -8.22 -33.85
N GLU A 264 12.24 -9.36 -34.02
CA GLU A 264 12.59 -10.30 -32.95
C GLU A 264 14.02 -10.05 -32.47
N VAL A 265 14.20 -10.16 -31.15
CA VAL A 265 15.51 -10.17 -30.48
C VAL A 265 15.58 -11.43 -29.64
N SER A 266 16.67 -12.19 -29.73
CA SER A 266 16.89 -13.41 -28.95
C SER A 266 18.37 -13.60 -28.65
N GLY A 267 18.71 -14.49 -27.73
CA GLY A 267 20.12 -14.81 -27.45
C GLY A 267 20.32 -15.68 -26.23
N GLU A 268 21.59 -15.81 -25.84
CA GLU A 268 22.04 -16.59 -24.69
C GLU A 268 22.63 -15.70 -23.58
N VAL A 269 22.50 -16.13 -22.33
CA VAL A 269 23.00 -15.46 -21.14
C VAL A 269 23.86 -16.41 -20.31
N GLU A 270 25.13 -16.07 -20.21
CA GLU A 270 26.16 -16.76 -19.44
C GLU A 270 26.82 -15.82 -18.41
N THR A 271 27.39 -16.41 -17.39
CA THR A 271 28.24 -15.72 -16.43
C THR A 271 29.62 -15.42 -17.00
N ALA A 272 30.37 -14.53 -16.35
CA ALA A 272 31.76 -14.23 -16.71
C ALA A 272 32.71 -15.45 -16.69
N ASP A 273 32.33 -16.52 -16.00
CA ASP A 273 33.08 -17.78 -15.93
C ASP A 273 32.62 -18.82 -16.98
N GLY A 274 31.61 -18.49 -17.80
CA GLY A 274 31.05 -19.33 -18.87
C GLY A 274 29.98 -20.32 -18.39
N ASP A 275 29.46 -20.16 -17.17
CA ASP A 275 28.32 -20.95 -16.68
C ASP A 275 27.01 -20.34 -17.17
N THR A 276 26.07 -21.17 -17.62
CA THR A 276 24.72 -20.77 -18.02
C THR A 276 23.96 -20.15 -16.85
N VAL A 277 23.32 -18.99 -17.07
CA VAL A 277 22.37 -18.40 -16.11
C VAL A 277 21.02 -19.09 -16.32
N ALA A 278 20.51 -19.82 -15.34
CA ALA A 278 19.31 -20.64 -15.53
C ALA A 278 18.07 -19.82 -15.91
N ASP A 279 17.76 -18.78 -15.14
CA ASP A 279 16.57 -17.93 -15.32
C ASP A 279 17.00 -16.46 -15.52
N PRO A 280 17.56 -16.12 -16.69
CA PRO A 280 18.00 -14.76 -16.95
C PRO A 280 16.80 -13.84 -17.17
N VAL A 281 16.99 -12.56 -16.89
CA VAL A 281 16.07 -11.49 -17.29
C VAL A 281 16.83 -10.51 -18.16
N VAL A 282 16.30 -10.24 -19.35
CA VAL A 282 16.86 -9.24 -20.26
C VAL A 282 15.99 -8.00 -20.22
N VAL A 283 16.55 -6.94 -19.64
CA VAL A 283 15.90 -5.64 -19.54
C VAL A 283 16.14 -4.85 -20.82
N VAL A 284 15.08 -4.21 -21.29
CA VAL A 284 15.10 -3.33 -22.46
C VAL A 284 14.88 -1.90 -22.00
N GLU A 285 15.79 -1.03 -22.42
CA GLU A 285 15.67 0.41 -22.26
C GLU A 285 15.45 1.11 -23.59
N LYS A 286 14.68 2.20 -23.55
CA LYS A 286 14.45 3.10 -24.67
C LYS A 286 14.73 4.52 -24.21
N ASN A 287 15.66 5.20 -24.88
CA ASN A 287 16.14 6.53 -24.49
C ASN A 287 16.64 6.60 -23.03
N GLY A 288 17.35 5.56 -22.57
CA GLY A 288 17.88 5.46 -21.20
C GLY A 288 16.82 5.36 -20.10
N LYS A 289 15.60 4.92 -20.46
CA LYS A 289 14.52 4.64 -19.52
C LYS A 289 14.04 3.20 -19.69
N PRO A 290 13.62 2.53 -18.61
CA PRO A 290 12.98 1.22 -18.68
C PRO A 290 11.81 1.20 -19.68
N TYR A 291 11.80 0.19 -20.54
CA TYR A 291 10.76 -0.03 -21.54
C TYR A 291 9.98 -1.32 -21.29
N THR A 292 10.69 -2.44 -21.13
CA THR A 292 10.13 -3.76 -20.85
C THR A 292 11.25 -4.72 -20.40
N TRP A 293 10.93 -5.97 -20.07
CA TRP A 293 11.92 -7.04 -19.93
C TRP A 293 11.33 -8.39 -20.32
N ALA A 294 12.22 -9.30 -20.73
CA ALA A 294 11.89 -10.68 -21.05
C ALA A 294 12.53 -11.62 -20.03
N MET A 295 11.74 -12.56 -19.50
CA MET A 295 12.27 -13.70 -18.74
C MET A 295 12.72 -14.79 -19.71
N GLY A 296 13.92 -15.32 -19.47
CA GLY A 296 14.47 -16.46 -20.18
C GLY A 296 14.48 -17.73 -19.34
N HIS A 297 14.86 -18.85 -19.97
CA HIS A 297 14.97 -20.16 -19.34
C HIS A 297 16.13 -20.94 -19.97
N ASP A 298 16.87 -21.69 -19.15
CA ASP A 298 18.10 -22.40 -19.53
C ASP A 298 19.12 -21.48 -20.24
N GLY A 299 19.22 -20.23 -19.81
CA GLY A 299 20.10 -19.23 -20.40
C GLY A 299 19.61 -18.61 -21.71
N HIS A 300 18.48 -19.06 -22.27
CA HIS A 300 17.95 -18.51 -23.51
C HIS A 300 16.82 -17.52 -23.24
N TYR A 301 16.73 -16.47 -24.07
CA TYR A 301 15.62 -15.53 -24.06
C TYR A 301 15.21 -15.14 -25.48
N ASP A 302 13.97 -14.70 -25.62
CA ASP A 302 13.45 -14.06 -26.82
C ASP A 302 12.39 -13.01 -26.47
N LEU A 303 12.23 -12.03 -27.36
CA LEU A 303 11.17 -11.01 -27.28
C LEU A 303 10.96 -10.33 -28.63
N GLN A 304 9.79 -9.72 -28.77
CA GLN A 304 9.48 -8.83 -29.89
C GLN A 304 9.48 -7.36 -29.48
N LEU A 305 10.10 -6.50 -30.30
CA LEU A 305 10.14 -5.05 -30.08
C LEU A 305 9.68 -4.28 -31.33
N PRO A 306 9.02 -3.11 -31.17
CA PRO A 306 8.75 -2.23 -32.30
C PRO A 306 10.05 -1.74 -32.95
N THR A 307 10.03 -1.42 -34.23
CA THR A 307 11.23 -0.89 -34.91
C THR A 307 11.78 0.34 -34.20
N GLY A 308 13.10 0.36 -33.95
CA GLY A 308 13.75 1.46 -33.24
C GLY A 308 15.08 1.06 -32.63
N GLU A 309 15.69 2.03 -31.95
CA GLU A 309 16.94 1.87 -31.20
C GLU A 309 16.61 1.59 -29.73
N TYR A 310 17.29 0.60 -29.16
CA TYR A 310 17.15 0.15 -27.78
C TYR A 310 18.52 -0.14 -27.18
N GLN A 311 18.57 -0.19 -25.86
CA GLN A 311 19.71 -0.71 -25.11
C GLN A 311 19.24 -1.87 -24.25
N LEU A 312 19.95 -2.99 -24.28
CA LEU A 312 19.60 -4.20 -23.54
C LEU A 312 20.70 -4.55 -22.55
N TYR A 313 20.34 -5.05 -21.38
CA TYR A 313 21.28 -5.70 -20.46
C TYR A 313 20.64 -6.94 -19.84
N ALA A 314 21.47 -7.94 -19.52
CA ALA A 314 21.05 -9.15 -18.84
C ALA A 314 21.32 -9.06 -17.33
N THR A 315 20.44 -9.67 -16.56
CA THR A 315 20.53 -9.78 -15.10
C THR A 315 19.84 -11.07 -14.64
N ALA A 316 19.87 -11.35 -13.35
CA ALA A 316 19.16 -12.46 -12.71
C ALA A 316 19.07 -12.22 -11.20
N ARG A 317 18.41 -13.12 -10.47
CA ARG A 317 18.16 -12.97 -9.03
C ARG A 317 19.46 -12.78 -8.24
N SER A 318 19.66 -11.60 -7.66
CA SER A 318 20.89 -11.18 -6.97
C SER A 318 22.17 -11.19 -7.83
N TYR A 319 22.09 -11.30 -9.16
CA TYR A 319 23.27 -11.19 -10.05
C TYR A 319 23.59 -9.72 -10.33
N ALA A 320 24.85 -9.43 -10.67
CA ALA A 320 25.21 -8.11 -11.20
C ALA A 320 24.74 -7.96 -12.65
N ASP A 321 24.29 -6.76 -13.00
CA ASP A 321 23.87 -6.45 -14.36
C ASP A 321 25.06 -6.57 -15.34
N SER A 322 24.79 -7.10 -16.53
CA SER A 322 25.77 -7.12 -17.61
C SER A 322 26.10 -5.70 -18.09
N ALA A 323 27.17 -5.57 -18.89
CA ALA A 323 27.33 -4.36 -19.70
C ALA A 323 26.13 -4.24 -20.67
N PRO A 324 25.62 -3.02 -20.89
CA PRO A 324 24.54 -2.81 -21.85
C PRO A 324 25.02 -2.94 -23.30
N VAL A 325 24.12 -3.41 -24.18
CA VAL A 325 24.34 -3.59 -25.62
C VAL A 325 23.30 -2.79 -26.40
N ASP A 326 23.76 -1.95 -27.33
CA ASP A 326 22.87 -1.19 -28.21
C ASP A 326 22.35 -2.10 -29.34
N VAL A 327 21.03 -2.05 -29.58
CA VAL A 327 20.33 -2.90 -30.54
C VAL A 327 19.45 -2.04 -31.44
N MET A 328 19.56 -2.25 -32.76
CA MET A 328 18.69 -1.63 -33.76
C MET A 328 17.70 -2.65 -34.30
N VAL A 329 16.42 -2.50 -33.95
CA VAL A 329 15.36 -3.42 -34.37
C VAL A 329 14.74 -2.93 -35.68
N THR A 330 14.72 -3.80 -36.69
CA THR A 330 14.14 -3.53 -38.02
C THR A 330 12.87 -4.34 -38.24
N ALA A 331 12.00 -3.86 -39.12
CA ALA A 331 10.76 -4.56 -39.46
C ALA A 331 11.05 -5.97 -39.98
N ASP A 332 10.39 -6.98 -39.40
CA ASP A 332 10.56 -8.40 -39.69
C ASP A 332 12.01 -8.91 -39.54
N GLY A 333 12.86 -8.14 -38.86
CA GLY A 333 14.26 -8.49 -38.61
C GLY A 333 14.41 -9.45 -37.43
N GLN A 334 15.44 -10.29 -37.48
CA GLN A 334 15.88 -11.12 -36.37
C GLN A 334 17.27 -10.66 -35.93
N GLN A 335 17.42 -10.32 -34.65
CA GLN A 335 18.70 -9.94 -34.05
C GLN A 335 19.07 -10.97 -32.98
N THR A 336 20.35 -11.35 -32.94
CA THR A 336 20.91 -12.19 -31.89
C THR A 336 21.81 -11.34 -31.00
N VAL A 337 21.58 -11.36 -29.69
CA VAL A 337 22.33 -10.59 -28.69
C VAL A 337 22.65 -11.49 -27.52
N ASP A 338 23.91 -11.87 -27.40
CA ASP A 338 24.39 -12.74 -26.32
C ASP A 338 25.05 -11.91 -25.21
N PHE A 339 24.93 -12.37 -23.97
CA PHE A 339 25.53 -11.77 -22.78
C PHE A 339 26.43 -12.79 -22.07
N ASP A 340 27.71 -12.47 -21.89
CA ASP A 340 28.72 -13.36 -21.29
C ASP A 340 29.36 -12.77 -20.02
N GLY A 341 28.79 -11.67 -19.49
CA GLY A 341 29.42 -10.84 -18.46
C GLY A 341 28.68 -10.77 -17.13
N VAL A 342 27.61 -11.55 -16.94
CA VAL A 342 26.80 -11.50 -15.71
C VAL A 342 27.63 -12.08 -14.55
N LYS A 343 27.64 -11.44 -13.37
CA LYS A 343 28.38 -11.95 -12.20
C LYS A 343 27.45 -12.59 -11.20
N ALA A 344 27.86 -13.76 -10.70
CA ALA A 344 27.12 -14.51 -9.69
C ALA A 344 27.00 -13.74 -8.36
N PRO A 345 25.93 -13.98 -7.58
CA PRO A 345 25.73 -13.29 -6.31
C PRO A 345 26.87 -13.53 -5.32
N GLY A 346 27.17 -12.52 -4.50
CA GLY A 346 27.87 -12.68 -3.22
C GLY A 346 26.87 -12.71 -2.06
N THR A 347 27.37 -12.72 -0.83
CA THR A 347 26.53 -12.71 0.39
C THR A 347 27.05 -11.71 1.42
N VAL A 348 26.15 -10.97 2.07
CA VAL A 348 26.50 -10.09 3.21
C VAL A 348 25.85 -10.61 4.48
N HIS A 349 26.65 -10.76 5.54
CA HIS A 349 26.19 -11.11 6.88
C HIS A 349 26.26 -9.90 7.80
N PHE A 350 25.10 -9.38 8.21
CA PHE A 350 25.00 -8.31 9.20
C PHE A 350 24.89 -8.87 10.62
N ASN A 351 25.54 -8.20 11.56
CA ASN A 351 25.34 -8.34 12.99
C ASN A 351 25.22 -6.95 13.64
N VAL A 352 24.02 -6.59 14.08
CA VAL A 352 23.68 -5.27 14.62
C VAL A 352 23.51 -5.34 16.13
N THR A 353 24.23 -4.48 16.85
CA THR A 353 24.20 -4.40 18.31
C THR A 353 24.04 -2.98 18.81
N ASP A 354 23.56 -2.82 20.03
CA ASP A 354 23.57 -1.55 20.76
C ASP A 354 24.99 -1.16 21.15
N ALA A 355 25.37 0.11 20.91
CA ALA A 355 26.72 0.60 21.16
C ALA A 355 27.08 0.66 22.65
N GLN A 356 26.10 0.81 23.55
CA GLN A 356 26.34 0.97 24.98
C GLN A 356 26.30 -0.37 25.72
N THR A 357 25.33 -1.22 25.39
CA THR A 357 25.08 -2.50 26.08
C THR A 357 25.72 -3.70 25.39
N GLY A 358 25.98 -3.61 24.08
CA GLY A 358 26.44 -4.73 23.25
C GLY A 358 25.37 -5.77 22.95
N GLU A 359 24.12 -5.53 23.35
CA GLU A 359 23.00 -6.44 23.07
C GLU A 359 22.61 -6.37 21.58
N PRO A 360 22.17 -7.49 20.97
CA PRO A 360 21.65 -7.47 19.61
C PRO A 360 20.42 -6.56 19.48
N ARG A 361 20.29 -5.88 18.34
CA ARG A 361 19.17 -4.96 18.06
C ARG A 361 18.48 -5.32 16.77
N ASP A 362 17.15 -5.30 16.78
CA ASP A 362 16.38 -5.35 15.55
C ASP A 362 16.71 -4.12 14.70
N ALA A 363 16.85 -4.28 13.39
CA ALA A 363 17.28 -3.20 12.53
C ALA A 363 16.76 -3.33 11.11
N LEU A 364 16.53 -2.16 10.52
CA LEU A 364 16.30 -1.97 9.10
C LEU A 364 17.64 -1.82 8.40
N LEU A 365 17.79 -2.45 7.25
CA LEU A 365 18.97 -2.41 6.40
C LEU A 365 18.55 -1.95 4.99
N LYS A 366 18.83 -0.71 4.61
CA LYS A 366 18.43 -0.15 3.31
C LYS A 366 19.63 0.23 2.46
N ILE A 367 19.62 -0.16 1.19
CA ILE A 367 20.64 0.23 0.21
C ILE A 367 20.47 1.70 -0.15
N LYS A 368 21.44 2.55 0.22
CA LYS A 368 21.50 3.97 -0.16
C LYS A 368 22.29 4.17 -1.46
N GLU A 369 23.40 3.44 -1.61
CA GLU A 369 24.26 3.45 -2.79
C GLU A 369 24.63 2.01 -3.16
N GLY A 370 24.77 1.72 -4.45
CA GLY A 370 25.02 0.39 -5.01
C GLY A 370 23.93 -0.04 -6.01
N GLN A 371 24.04 -1.26 -6.55
CA GLN A 371 23.06 -1.79 -7.50
C GLN A 371 21.71 -2.04 -6.81
N LYS A 372 20.63 -1.59 -7.45
CA LYS A 372 19.24 -1.87 -7.06
C LYS A 372 18.55 -2.56 -8.23
N PRO A 373 17.91 -3.72 -8.02
CA PRO A 373 17.23 -4.42 -9.10
C PRO A 373 16.03 -3.61 -9.59
N LEU A 374 15.95 -3.38 -10.90
CA LEU A 374 14.78 -2.77 -11.53
C LEU A 374 13.56 -3.70 -11.49
N VAL A 375 13.78 -5.00 -11.74
CA VAL A 375 12.75 -6.03 -11.73
C VAL A 375 12.59 -6.56 -10.32
N GLY A 376 11.44 -6.29 -9.71
CA GLY A 376 11.29 -6.37 -8.25
C GLY A 376 11.49 -7.76 -7.66
N PHE A 377 11.11 -8.82 -8.38
CA PHE A 377 11.27 -10.19 -7.85
C PHE A 377 12.73 -10.66 -7.86
N LEU A 378 13.66 -9.95 -8.52
CA LEU A 378 15.08 -10.32 -8.57
C LEU A 378 15.87 -9.94 -7.31
N GLY A 379 15.33 -9.06 -6.46
CA GLY A 379 15.96 -8.67 -5.20
C GLY A 379 15.26 -7.49 -4.54
N LYS A 380 15.76 -7.05 -3.38
CA LYS A 380 15.15 -5.96 -2.59
C LYS A 380 16.15 -4.84 -2.33
N GLU A 381 15.65 -3.63 -2.09
CA GLU A 381 16.46 -2.52 -1.58
C GLU A 381 16.44 -2.38 -0.06
N THR A 382 15.41 -2.91 0.59
CA THR A 382 15.21 -2.87 2.05
C THR A 382 15.14 -4.28 2.60
N TYR A 383 15.80 -4.48 3.74
CA TYR A 383 15.82 -5.73 4.49
C TYR A 383 15.65 -5.43 5.98
N PHE A 384 15.33 -6.46 6.75
CA PHE A 384 15.21 -6.40 8.21
C PHE A 384 16.04 -7.49 8.84
N THR A 385 16.54 -7.30 10.05
CA THR A 385 17.14 -8.37 10.86
C THR A 385 16.15 -9.49 11.14
N ASP A 386 16.65 -10.70 11.35
CA ASP A 386 15.86 -11.91 11.51
C ASP A 386 15.09 -11.94 12.83
N LEU A 387 13.81 -12.34 12.76
CA LEU A 387 12.92 -12.40 13.90
C LEU A 387 13.46 -13.28 15.04
N LYS A 388 14.05 -14.44 14.72
CA LYS A 388 14.59 -15.38 15.73
C LYS A 388 16.04 -15.10 16.11
N ARG A 389 16.85 -14.58 15.18
CA ARG A 389 18.27 -14.27 15.38
C ARG A 389 18.41 -12.74 15.41
N VAL A 390 18.03 -12.16 16.55
CA VAL A 390 18.02 -10.70 16.77
C VAL A 390 19.35 -10.09 16.31
N GLY A 391 19.29 -8.99 15.58
CA GLY A 391 20.46 -8.30 15.05
C GLY A 391 21.14 -8.97 13.85
N GLN A 392 20.76 -10.17 13.44
CA GLN A 392 21.44 -10.89 12.36
C GLN A 392 20.64 -10.86 11.07
N ARG A 393 21.33 -10.73 9.93
CA ARG A 393 20.74 -10.92 8.60
C ARG A 393 21.76 -11.41 7.59
N GLU A 394 21.37 -12.40 6.81
CA GLU A 394 22.12 -12.88 5.64
C GLU A 394 21.40 -12.41 4.36
N ILE A 395 22.13 -11.78 3.44
CA ILE A 395 21.59 -11.17 2.23
C ILE A 395 22.38 -11.66 1.02
N PRO A 396 21.80 -12.47 0.12
CA PRO A 396 22.38 -12.71 -1.20
C PRO A 396 22.20 -11.45 -2.07
N ILE A 397 23.29 -10.92 -2.62
CA ILE A 397 23.28 -9.63 -3.32
C ILE A 397 24.28 -9.63 -4.48
N ALA A 398 24.02 -8.77 -5.46
CA ALA A 398 24.93 -8.55 -6.57
C ALA A 398 26.33 -8.13 -6.07
N PRO A 399 27.42 -8.60 -6.69
CA PRO A 399 28.77 -8.13 -6.37
C PRO A 399 28.93 -6.64 -6.67
N GLY A 400 29.58 -5.91 -5.76
CA GLY A 400 29.79 -4.48 -5.92
C GLY A 400 30.10 -3.74 -4.62
N ASP A 401 30.21 -2.42 -4.73
CA ASP A 401 30.34 -1.49 -3.62
C ASP A 401 28.97 -0.95 -3.22
N TYR A 402 28.68 -1.00 -1.92
CA TYR A 402 27.41 -0.59 -1.34
C TYR A 402 27.59 0.39 -0.18
N VAL A 403 26.60 1.25 0.00
CA VAL A 403 26.35 1.95 1.26
C VAL A 403 24.99 1.50 1.80
N PHE A 404 25.00 0.88 2.96
CA PHE A 404 23.79 0.50 3.70
C PHE A 404 23.50 1.50 4.80
N GLU A 405 22.27 1.97 4.88
CA GLU A 405 21.70 2.60 6.05
C GLU A 405 21.20 1.51 7.00
N VAL A 406 21.68 1.55 8.25
CA VAL A 406 21.30 0.63 9.33
C VAL A 406 20.60 1.44 10.42
N ALA A 407 19.35 1.14 10.70
CA ALA A 407 18.48 1.96 11.55
C ALA A 407 17.71 1.13 12.59
N TYR A 408 17.60 1.66 13.81
CA TYR A 408 16.72 1.15 14.88
C TYR A 408 16.00 2.33 15.54
N GLY A 409 14.68 2.41 15.45
CA GLY A 409 13.92 3.53 16.02
C GLY A 409 14.39 4.91 15.54
N GLU A 410 14.73 5.02 14.27
CA GLU A 410 15.20 6.24 13.61
C GLU A 410 14.30 7.44 13.90
N ASN A 411 14.89 8.62 14.17
CA ASN A 411 14.25 9.89 14.55
C ASN A 411 13.61 9.93 15.95
N PHE A 412 13.40 8.78 16.60
CA PHE A 412 12.80 8.71 17.93
C PHE A 412 13.83 8.27 18.98
N LEU A 413 14.30 7.03 18.84
CA LEU A 413 15.18 6.36 19.80
C LEU A 413 16.65 6.50 19.43
N SER A 414 16.97 6.59 18.14
CA SER A 414 18.35 6.71 17.65
C SER A 414 18.45 7.41 16.29
N GLN A 415 19.69 7.66 15.87
CA GLN A 415 20.04 8.09 14.51
C GLN A 415 20.54 6.90 13.68
N PRO A 416 20.25 6.87 12.36
CA PRO A 416 20.71 5.80 11.49
C PRO A 416 22.23 5.85 11.28
N THR A 417 22.83 4.70 10.97
CA THR A 417 24.27 4.57 10.69
C THR A 417 24.50 4.09 9.26
N ASN A 418 25.37 4.79 8.51
CA ASN A 418 25.76 4.38 7.15
C ASN A 418 27.02 3.52 7.16
N VAL A 419 26.96 2.35 6.52
CA VAL A 419 28.04 1.35 6.49
C VAL A 419 28.42 1.06 5.05
N LYS A 420 29.72 1.13 4.76
CA LYS A 420 30.28 0.78 3.45
C LYS A 420 30.61 -0.70 3.39
N VAL A 421 30.14 -1.38 2.35
CA VAL A 421 30.32 -2.83 2.18
C VAL A 421 30.81 -3.10 0.76
N HIS A 422 31.87 -3.91 0.63
CA HIS A 422 32.30 -4.46 -0.65
C HIS A 422 31.92 -5.94 -0.71
N VAL A 423 31.37 -6.37 -1.84
CA VAL A 423 30.91 -7.74 -2.07
C VAL A 423 31.56 -8.29 -3.33
N ASP A 424 32.33 -9.36 -3.17
CA ASP A 424 32.93 -10.12 -4.28
C ASP A 424 31.99 -11.23 -4.76
N SER A 425 32.10 -11.61 -6.03
CA SER A 425 31.31 -12.68 -6.65
C SER A 425 31.56 -14.03 -5.96
N GLY A 426 30.49 -14.69 -5.50
CA GLY A 426 30.57 -15.99 -4.82
C GLY A 426 31.15 -15.96 -3.41
N GLU A 427 31.53 -14.79 -2.88
CA GLU A 427 32.15 -14.65 -1.57
C GLU A 427 31.14 -14.15 -0.51
N THR A 428 31.48 -14.36 0.77
CA THR A 428 30.71 -13.88 1.92
C THR A 428 31.46 -12.76 2.64
N THR A 429 30.77 -11.64 2.89
CA THR A 429 31.30 -10.50 3.63
C THR A 429 30.57 -10.32 4.97
N ASP A 430 31.28 -10.42 6.09
CA ASP A 430 30.74 -10.14 7.43
C ASP A 430 30.80 -8.65 7.78
N GLN A 431 29.72 -8.11 8.36
CA GLN A 431 29.55 -6.72 8.74
C GLN A 431 28.97 -6.58 10.16
N ALA A 432 29.81 -6.12 11.09
CA ALA A 432 29.39 -5.78 12.44
C ALA A 432 29.05 -4.28 12.52
N VAL A 433 27.85 -3.95 13.02
CA VAL A 433 27.34 -2.58 13.06
C VAL A 433 26.81 -2.27 14.45
N THR A 434 27.10 -1.07 14.95
CA THR A 434 26.60 -0.60 16.25
C THR A 434 25.64 0.57 16.08
N VAL A 435 24.49 0.54 16.73
CA VAL A 435 23.52 1.65 16.80
C VAL A 435 23.51 2.24 18.21
N THR A 436 23.42 3.56 18.34
CA THR A 436 23.41 4.23 19.65
C THR A 436 22.02 4.76 19.97
N GLN A 437 21.32 4.11 20.90
CA GLN A 437 20.08 4.63 21.45
C GLN A 437 20.35 5.85 22.35
N THR A 438 19.59 6.92 22.16
CA THR A 438 19.76 8.22 22.85
C THR A 438 18.66 8.53 23.84
N THR A 439 17.53 7.83 23.78
CA THR A 439 16.39 8.00 24.70
C THR A 439 15.74 6.65 25.02
N ALA A 440 15.07 6.57 26.17
CA ALA A 440 14.32 5.41 26.63
C ALA A 440 12.98 5.87 27.24
N PRO A 441 11.96 6.15 26.41
CA PRO A 441 10.63 6.64 26.88
C PRO A 441 9.98 5.71 27.91
N ASN A 442 10.23 4.41 27.77
CA ASN A 442 9.72 3.35 28.62
C ASN A 442 10.12 3.51 30.10
N ASP A 443 11.27 4.15 30.39
CA ASP A 443 11.70 4.45 31.78
C ASP A 443 10.76 5.43 32.49
N ARG A 444 9.94 6.16 31.72
CA ARG A 444 8.91 7.10 32.20
C ARG A 444 7.48 6.58 31.96
N HIS A 445 7.32 5.28 31.67
CA HIS A 445 6.03 4.63 31.39
C HIS A 445 5.34 5.12 30.10
N TRP A 446 6.10 5.65 29.15
CA TRP A 446 5.60 6.02 27.82
C TRP A 446 5.98 4.95 26.83
N TYR A 447 4.99 4.40 26.14
CA TYR A 447 5.14 3.32 25.16
C TYR A 447 4.59 3.77 23.82
N SER A 448 5.09 3.18 22.73
CA SER A 448 4.75 3.56 21.37
C SER A 448 4.14 2.44 20.55
N ALA A 449 3.23 2.82 19.66
CA ALA A 449 2.68 1.97 18.63
C ALA A 449 2.46 2.77 17.34
N ASP A 450 2.51 2.07 16.21
CA ASP A 450 1.99 2.53 14.93
C ASP A 450 0.54 2.01 14.83
N MET A 451 -0.45 2.90 14.85
CA MET A 451 -1.84 2.47 14.98
C MET A 451 -2.49 2.14 13.63
N HIS A 452 -1.79 2.22 12.50
CA HIS A 452 -2.37 1.91 11.18
C HIS A 452 -1.31 1.27 10.29
N HIS A 453 -1.45 -0.03 10.00
CA HIS A 453 -0.46 -0.80 9.25
C HIS A 453 -1.08 -2.07 8.65
N HIS A 454 -0.74 -2.37 7.40
CA HIS A 454 -1.32 -3.44 6.58
C HIS A 454 -0.31 -4.54 6.21
N SER A 455 -0.80 -5.75 5.96
CA SER A 455 0.01 -6.91 5.60
C SER A 455 -0.05 -7.29 4.12
N ASP A 456 -0.47 -8.52 3.78
CA ASP A 456 -0.48 -9.09 2.43
C ASP A 456 -1.91 -9.39 1.95
N VAL A 457 -2.85 -8.58 2.40
CA VAL A 457 -4.25 -8.61 1.97
C VAL A 457 -4.54 -7.36 1.16
N LEU A 458 -5.25 -7.53 0.04
CA LEU A 458 -5.67 -6.44 -0.85
C LEU A 458 -4.47 -5.60 -1.33
N ASP A 459 -4.46 -4.30 -1.05
CA ASP A 459 -3.38 -3.37 -1.36
C ASP A 459 -2.13 -3.52 -0.49
N GLY A 460 -2.11 -4.45 0.46
CA GLY A 460 -0.94 -4.85 1.22
C GLY A 460 0.00 -5.80 0.46
N PHE A 461 1.32 -5.56 0.55
CA PHE A 461 2.38 -6.28 -0.18
C PHE A 461 3.30 -7.10 0.75
N THR A 462 3.05 -7.06 2.06
CA THR A 462 4.02 -7.51 3.07
C THR A 462 3.47 -8.66 3.92
N PRO A 463 4.09 -9.86 3.89
CA PRO A 463 3.69 -10.93 4.78
C PRO A 463 3.80 -10.54 6.27
N PRO A 464 2.92 -11.03 7.16
CA PRO A 464 2.89 -10.64 8.57
C PRO A 464 4.25 -10.73 9.31
N GLU A 465 5.11 -11.70 8.97
CA GLU A 465 6.47 -11.79 9.54
C GLU A 465 7.27 -10.50 9.32
N TYR A 466 7.21 -9.93 8.11
CA TYR A 466 7.99 -8.76 7.76
C TYR A 466 7.37 -7.46 8.25
N VAL A 467 6.04 -7.42 8.45
CA VAL A 467 5.37 -6.35 9.21
C VAL A 467 5.93 -6.31 10.64
N ILE A 468 5.90 -7.43 11.36
CA ILE A 468 6.42 -7.48 12.74
C ILE A 468 7.92 -7.13 12.80
N ARG A 469 8.72 -7.58 11.82
CA ARG A 469 10.14 -7.22 11.75
C ARG A 469 10.36 -5.73 11.49
N SER A 470 9.53 -5.10 10.66
CA SER A 470 9.64 -3.67 10.38
C SER A 470 9.25 -2.84 11.61
N GLU A 471 8.18 -3.21 12.31
CA GLU A 471 7.75 -2.59 13.57
C GLU A 471 8.80 -2.71 14.68
N LEU A 472 9.41 -3.89 14.85
CA LEU A 472 10.51 -4.11 15.79
C LEU A 472 11.74 -3.27 15.42
N SER A 473 12.07 -3.16 14.13
CA SER A 473 13.17 -2.31 13.67
C SER A 473 12.87 -0.81 13.86
N ALA A 474 11.59 -0.43 13.81
CA ALA A 474 11.15 0.91 14.18
C ALA A 474 11.20 1.11 15.71
N GLY A 475 11.48 0.08 16.51
CA GLY A 475 11.56 0.18 17.97
C GLY A 475 10.20 0.52 18.59
N LEU A 476 9.11 0.01 18.01
CA LEU A 476 7.77 0.10 18.59
C LEU A 476 7.65 -0.88 19.77
N ASP A 477 6.86 -0.50 20.78
CA ASP A 477 6.66 -1.27 22.01
C ASP A 477 5.50 -2.25 21.90
N LEU A 478 4.50 -1.92 21.09
CA LEU A 478 3.37 -2.79 20.76
C LEU A 478 3.32 -2.98 19.24
N MET A 479 3.18 -4.23 18.83
CA MET A 479 3.00 -4.59 17.43
C MET A 479 1.53 -4.47 17.04
N LEU A 480 1.24 -4.08 15.82
CA LEU A 480 -0.14 -3.92 15.34
C LEU A 480 -0.29 -4.54 13.96
N LEU A 481 -1.47 -5.07 13.70
CA LEU A 481 -1.88 -5.41 12.35
C LEU A 481 -3.38 -5.20 12.22
N LEU A 482 -3.76 -4.56 11.12
CA LEU A 482 -5.12 -4.45 10.66
C LEU A 482 -5.10 -4.47 9.15
N ASP A 483 -5.85 -5.39 8.55
CA ASP A 483 -6.03 -5.39 7.11
C ASP A 483 -7.45 -4.90 6.80
N HIS A 484 -7.65 -4.42 5.58
CA HIS A 484 -8.96 -4.02 5.07
C HIS A 484 -9.98 -5.16 5.15
N ASP A 485 -11.08 -4.92 5.86
CA ASP A 485 -12.29 -5.76 5.93
C ASP A 485 -12.03 -7.26 6.25
N THR A 486 -10.90 -7.59 6.90
CA THR A 486 -10.52 -8.97 7.22
C THR A 486 -9.72 -9.11 8.51
N THR A 487 -9.82 -10.29 9.14
CA THR A 487 -9.03 -10.68 10.32
C THR A 487 -8.05 -11.83 10.03
N ARG A 488 -7.87 -12.18 8.75
CA ARG A 488 -7.16 -13.39 8.28
C ARG A 488 -5.79 -13.59 8.93
N ASN A 489 -5.03 -12.51 9.05
CA ASN A 489 -3.63 -12.57 9.47
C ASN A 489 -3.40 -12.31 10.97
N LEU A 490 -4.44 -11.98 11.73
CA LEU A 490 -4.29 -11.57 13.15
C LEU A 490 -3.72 -12.68 14.03
N HIS A 491 -4.15 -13.93 13.86
CA HIS A 491 -3.61 -15.04 14.65
C HIS A 491 -2.15 -15.36 14.31
N GLU A 492 -1.70 -15.10 13.07
CA GLU A 492 -0.30 -15.26 12.69
C GLU A 492 0.55 -14.15 13.30
N ALA A 493 0.14 -12.89 13.13
CA ALA A 493 0.79 -11.72 13.72
C ALA A 493 0.91 -11.84 15.25
N ALA A 494 -0.17 -12.26 15.93
CA ALA A 494 -0.16 -12.50 17.37
C ALA A 494 0.89 -13.56 17.80
N LYS A 495 1.06 -14.64 17.04
CA LYS A 495 2.08 -15.67 17.32
C LYS A 495 3.49 -15.13 17.10
N LEU A 496 3.68 -14.31 16.07
CA LEU A 496 4.97 -13.69 15.73
C LEU A 496 5.39 -12.70 16.83
N ALA A 497 4.50 -11.80 17.24
CA ALA A 497 4.70 -10.90 18.37
C ALA A 497 4.98 -11.67 19.68
N ALA A 498 4.17 -12.69 20.00
CA ALA A 498 4.41 -13.52 21.18
C ALA A 498 5.76 -14.25 21.16
N SER A 499 6.29 -14.60 19.97
CA SER A 499 7.62 -15.22 19.85
C SER A 499 8.78 -14.28 20.20
N ARG A 500 8.48 -12.98 20.35
CA ARG A 500 9.40 -11.90 20.72
C ARG A 500 9.08 -11.30 22.09
N ASP A 501 8.11 -11.87 22.82
CA ASP A 501 7.62 -11.36 24.11
C ASP A 501 7.15 -9.89 24.04
N VAL A 502 6.61 -9.45 22.90
CA VAL A 502 6.03 -8.11 22.72
C VAL A 502 4.50 -8.16 22.66
N PRO A 503 3.78 -7.16 23.22
CA PRO A 503 2.33 -7.04 23.07
C PRO A 503 1.90 -6.90 21.60
N PHE A 504 0.68 -7.35 21.31
CA PHE A 504 0.07 -7.25 19.99
C PHE A 504 -1.33 -6.62 20.08
N ILE A 505 -1.60 -5.63 19.25
CA ILE A 505 -2.89 -4.95 19.10
C ILE A 505 -3.59 -5.51 17.84
N PRO A 506 -4.49 -6.49 17.97
CA PRO A 506 -5.32 -6.95 16.85
C PRO A 506 -6.35 -5.89 16.48
N SER A 507 -6.50 -5.61 15.19
CA SER A 507 -7.54 -4.72 14.67
C SER A 507 -7.92 -5.09 13.23
N ILE A 508 -8.85 -4.35 12.65
CA ILE A 508 -9.34 -4.44 11.28
C ILE A 508 -9.58 -3.01 10.78
N GLU A 509 -9.35 -2.75 9.48
CA GLU A 509 -9.83 -1.50 8.89
C GLU A 509 -11.16 -1.73 8.18
N ILE A 510 -12.20 -1.07 8.68
CA ILE A 510 -13.53 -1.09 8.06
C ILE A 510 -13.56 -0.01 6.98
N SER A 511 -13.57 -0.42 5.72
CA SER A 511 -13.25 0.47 4.60
C SER A 511 -14.45 0.76 3.72
N ALA A 512 -15.31 1.66 4.18
CA ALA A 512 -16.37 2.17 3.33
C ALA A 512 -15.82 3.22 2.36
N SER A 513 -16.39 3.33 1.15
CA SER A 513 -15.94 4.30 0.12
C SER A 513 -16.04 5.78 0.54
N TRP A 514 -16.61 6.05 1.71
CA TRP A 514 -16.85 7.39 2.24
C TRP A 514 -16.15 7.64 3.59
N GLY A 515 -15.42 6.67 4.13
CA GLY A 515 -14.62 6.81 5.34
C GLY A 515 -14.12 5.46 5.87
N HIS A 516 -12.92 5.45 6.43
CA HIS A 516 -12.33 4.27 7.03
C HIS A 516 -12.20 4.39 8.56
N PHE A 517 -12.31 3.26 9.24
CA PHE A 517 -12.39 3.20 10.70
C PHE A 517 -11.75 1.95 11.27
N ASN A 518 -11.04 2.12 12.39
CA ASN A 518 -10.35 1.03 13.06
C ASN A 518 -10.86 0.87 14.50
N PRO A 519 -11.56 -0.22 14.83
CA PRO A 519 -11.87 -0.58 16.22
C PRO A 519 -10.67 -1.30 16.88
N TYR A 520 -10.25 -0.86 18.07
CA TYR A 520 -9.09 -1.43 18.78
C TYR A 520 -9.36 -1.78 20.25
N PRO A 521 -8.60 -2.73 20.81
CA PRO A 521 -8.21 -3.95 20.12
C PRO A 521 -9.46 -4.81 19.89
N ILE A 522 -9.56 -5.54 18.79
CA ILE A 522 -10.69 -6.48 18.59
C ILE A 522 -10.39 -7.86 19.18
N ASP A 523 -11.43 -8.64 19.45
CA ASP A 523 -11.28 -10.09 19.60
C ASP A 523 -10.97 -10.71 18.21
N PRO A 524 -9.81 -11.34 17.98
CA PRO A 524 -9.47 -11.95 16.68
C PRO A 524 -10.44 -13.05 16.23
N ASP A 525 -11.16 -13.66 17.17
CA ASP A 525 -12.16 -14.69 16.91
C ASP A 525 -13.59 -14.11 16.72
N ALA A 526 -13.74 -12.78 16.80
CA ALA A 526 -15.03 -12.12 16.60
C ALA A 526 -15.54 -12.29 15.16
N ASP A 527 -16.87 -12.36 15.05
CA ASP A 527 -17.56 -12.61 13.79
C ASP A 527 -17.83 -11.30 13.05
N TYR A 528 -16.88 -10.89 12.20
CA TYR A 528 -17.01 -9.72 11.33
C TYR A 528 -17.98 -10.00 10.17
N ARG A 529 -19.09 -9.24 10.10
CA ARG A 529 -20.17 -9.46 9.11
C ARG A 529 -20.76 -8.19 8.50
N ILE A 530 -20.09 -7.05 8.66
CA ILE A 530 -20.56 -5.81 8.04
C ILE A 530 -20.15 -5.80 6.56
N ASN A 531 -21.03 -5.27 5.71
CA ASN A 531 -20.68 -4.97 4.32
C ASN A 531 -20.34 -3.48 4.25
N SER A 532 -19.05 -3.17 4.21
CA SER A 532 -18.51 -1.80 4.19
C SER A 532 -19.05 -0.96 3.02
N GLY A 533 -19.41 -1.58 1.89
CA GLY A 533 -20.00 -0.90 0.72
C GLY A 533 -21.44 -0.41 0.92
N THR A 534 -22.15 -0.86 1.96
CA THR A 534 -23.55 -0.45 2.23
C THR A 534 -23.81 0.03 3.65
N ALA A 535 -22.87 -0.19 4.56
CA ALA A 535 -22.97 0.19 5.95
C ALA A 535 -23.13 1.72 6.13
N SER A 536 -23.90 2.12 7.14
CA SER A 536 -23.89 3.50 7.61
C SER A 536 -22.85 3.70 8.70
N ILE A 537 -22.49 4.96 8.98
CA ILE A 537 -21.60 5.29 10.12
C ILE A 537 -22.09 4.75 11.45
N GLN A 538 -23.40 4.63 11.66
CA GLN A 538 -23.98 4.05 12.86
C GLN A 538 -23.70 2.54 12.95
N ASP A 539 -23.75 1.82 11.82
CA ASP A 539 -23.41 0.40 11.77
C ASP A 539 -21.92 0.16 12.02
N ILE A 540 -21.05 1.03 11.48
CA ILE A 540 -19.60 0.98 11.66
C ILE A 540 -19.23 1.27 13.12
N VAL A 541 -19.73 2.36 13.71
CA VAL A 541 -19.48 2.67 15.13
C VAL A 541 -20.03 1.56 16.03
N GLY A 542 -21.14 0.93 15.65
CA GLY A 542 -21.68 -0.25 16.34
C GLY A 542 -20.73 -1.46 16.36
N GLN A 543 -19.75 -1.53 15.45
CA GLN A 543 -18.75 -2.61 15.45
C GLN A 543 -17.83 -2.57 16.67
N ARG A 544 -17.69 -1.41 17.34
CA ARG A 544 -16.92 -1.33 18.59
C ARG A 544 -17.39 -2.38 19.60
N GLU A 545 -18.69 -2.43 19.90
CA GLU A 545 -19.25 -3.42 20.83
C GLU A 545 -19.26 -4.82 20.22
N ALA A 546 -19.57 -4.96 18.93
CA ALA A 546 -19.68 -6.25 18.25
C ALA A 546 -18.35 -7.02 18.19
N LEU A 547 -17.24 -6.31 18.03
CA LEU A 547 -15.89 -6.85 17.93
C LEU A 547 -15.15 -6.86 19.27
N GLY A 548 -15.78 -6.39 20.36
CA GLY A 548 -15.18 -6.34 21.69
C GLY A 548 -14.10 -5.27 21.85
N ALA A 549 -14.16 -4.22 21.03
CA ALA A 549 -13.17 -3.14 21.01
C ALA A 549 -13.36 -2.10 22.12
N GLU A 550 -12.23 -1.61 22.62
CA GLU A 550 -12.14 -0.58 23.66
C GLU A 550 -12.35 0.84 23.09
N ALA A 551 -11.90 1.07 21.86
CA ALA A 551 -12.01 2.35 21.16
C ALA A 551 -12.32 2.14 19.68
N ILE A 552 -12.84 3.16 19.01
CA ILE A 552 -12.88 3.24 17.55
C ILE A 552 -12.25 4.53 17.06
N GLN A 553 -11.35 4.40 16.10
CA GLN A 553 -10.65 5.47 15.42
C GLN A 553 -11.29 5.77 14.07
N MET A 554 -11.29 7.04 13.70
CA MET A 554 -11.51 7.49 12.34
C MET A 554 -10.17 7.75 11.65
N ASN A 555 -9.94 7.07 10.54
CA ASN A 555 -8.67 7.10 9.81
C ASN A 555 -8.63 8.27 8.82
N HIS A 556 -7.42 8.82 8.63
CA HIS A 556 -7.05 9.85 7.66
C HIS A 556 -8.25 10.74 7.22
N PRO A 557 -8.85 11.53 8.14
CA PRO A 557 -10.25 11.97 8.04
C PRO A 557 -10.61 12.86 6.85
N TYR A 558 -9.60 13.48 6.24
CA TYR A 558 -9.73 14.54 5.25
C TYR A 558 -9.23 14.17 3.85
N ILE A 559 -8.79 12.93 3.61
CA ILE A 559 -8.48 12.50 2.24
C ILE A 559 -9.77 12.43 1.38
N LYS A 560 -9.65 12.15 0.08
CA LYS A 560 -10.78 12.18 -0.88
C LYS A 560 -11.98 11.33 -0.43
N TYR A 561 -11.72 10.16 0.12
CA TYR A 561 -12.73 9.25 0.70
C TYR A 561 -12.74 9.28 2.24
N GLY A 562 -12.12 10.27 2.89
CA GLY A 562 -12.16 10.45 4.34
C GLY A 562 -13.54 10.84 4.86
N TYR A 563 -13.85 10.46 6.10
CA TYR A 563 -15.19 10.65 6.68
C TYR A 563 -15.62 12.12 6.71
N TYR A 564 -14.77 13.04 7.19
CA TYR A 564 -15.15 14.44 7.29
C TYR A 564 -15.30 15.10 5.92
N THR A 565 -14.42 14.79 4.97
CA THR A 565 -14.59 15.21 3.58
C THR A 565 -15.96 14.81 3.03
N ASN A 566 -16.40 13.56 3.29
CA ASN A 566 -17.67 13.06 2.78
C ASN A 566 -18.89 13.51 3.60
N VAL A 567 -18.74 13.84 4.89
CA VAL A 567 -19.78 14.53 5.65
C VAL A 567 -20.01 15.93 5.09
N GLU A 568 -18.94 16.68 4.83
CA GLU A 568 -19.00 18.04 4.27
C GLU A 568 -19.60 18.06 2.86
N ASN A 569 -19.31 17.04 2.06
CA ASN A 569 -19.89 16.84 0.73
C ASN A 569 -21.31 16.27 0.74
N GLY A 570 -21.80 15.77 1.89
CA GLY A 570 -23.12 15.13 2.02
C GLY A 570 -23.21 13.73 1.40
N THR A 571 -22.07 13.04 1.23
CA THR A 571 -21.92 11.74 0.58
C THR A 571 -21.60 10.60 1.54
N ALA A 572 -21.40 10.88 2.83
CA ALA A 572 -21.23 9.85 3.87
C ALA A 572 -22.57 9.17 4.20
N THR A 573 -22.62 7.84 4.05
CA THR A 573 -23.81 7.05 4.41
C THR A 573 -24.11 7.18 5.90
N GLY A 574 -25.30 7.70 6.23
CA GLY A 574 -25.72 7.97 7.61
C GLY A 574 -25.35 9.36 8.14
N GLY A 575 -24.65 10.18 7.37
CA GLY A 575 -24.34 11.59 7.68
C GLY A 575 -23.36 11.77 8.83
N TYR A 576 -23.43 12.93 9.49
CA TYR A 576 -22.56 13.29 10.64
C TYR A 576 -22.96 12.55 11.92
N PHE A 577 -22.01 11.80 12.50
CA PHE A 577 -22.17 10.99 13.69
C PHE A 577 -20.84 10.86 14.46
N PRO A 578 -20.44 11.89 15.24
CA PRO A 578 -19.14 11.96 15.92
C PRO A 578 -19.15 11.11 17.19
N ARG A 579 -19.21 9.78 17.03
CA ARG A 579 -19.21 8.79 18.12
C ARG A 579 -17.98 7.88 18.08
N PHE A 580 -16.89 8.39 17.52
CA PHE A 580 -15.56 7.81 17.59
C PHE A 580 -14.77 8.39 18.76
N ASP A 581 -13.78 7.63 19.21
CA ASP A 581 -12.93 8.00 20.35
C ASP A 581 -11.63 8.68 19.89
N LEU A 582 -11.13 8.30 18.70
CA LEU A 582 -9.82 8.71 18.20
C LEU A 582 -9.88 9.28 16.77
N MET A 583 -9.02 10.25 16.48
CA MET A 583 -8.78 10.81 15.14
C MET A 583 -7.33 10.62 14.74
N GLU A 584 -7.12 10.05 13.56
CA GLU A 584 -5.78 9.73 13.09
C GLU A 584 -5.04 10.94 12.53
N ILE A 585 -3.83 11.16 13.03
CA ILE A 585 -2.76 11.91 12.39
C ILE A 585 -1.96 10.92 11.54
N ASN A 586 -2.20 10.96 10.24
CA ASN A 586 -1.58 10.08 9.26
C ASN A 586 -0.41 10.78 8.56
N ILE A 587 0.61 10.02 8.13
CA ILE A 587 1.82 10.56 7.49
C ILE A 587 1.57 11.15 6.09
N GLU A 588 0.63 10.59 5.32
CA GLU A 588 0.31 10.98 3.95
C GLU A 588 -1.00 11.79 3.85
N GLY A 589 -1.77 11.85 4.94
CA GLY A 589 -3.02 12.60 5.04
C GLY A 589 -2.86 14.11 5.26
N GLU A 590 -3.98 14.84 5.10
CA GLU A 590 -4.07 16.28 5.42
C GLU A 590 -4.15 16.53 6.94
N TYR A 591 -3.16 16.08 7.71
CA TYR A 591 -3.22 16.03 9.17
C TYR A 591 -3.39 17.40 9.85
N GLU A 592 -2.97 18.50 9.23
CA GLU A 592 -3.20 19.85 9.77
C GLU A 592 -4.71 20.17 9.87
N LYS A 593 -5.52 19.72 8.90
CA LYS A 593 -7.00 19.82 9.01
C LYS A 593 -7.52 18.98 10.16
N THR A 594 -6.97 17.78 10.36
CA THR A 594 -7.31 16.92 11.50
C THR A 594 -6.99 17.58 12.84
N LEU A 595 -5.82 18.20 12.98
CA LEU A 595 -5.43 18.92 14.19
C LEU A 595 -6.39 20.08 14.50
N HIS A 596 -6.69 20.91 13.50
CA HIS A 596 -7.67 21.98 13.66
C HIS A 596 -9.05 21.45 14.03
N LYS A 597 -9.46 20.31 13.45
CA LYS A 597 -10.72 19.68 13.81
C LYS A 597 -10.71 19.14 15.24
N ALA A 598 -9.61 18.57 15.70
CA ALA A 598 -9.43 18.15 17.09
C ALA A 598 -9.55 19.33 18.06
N TRP A 599 -8.87 20.44 17.78
CA TRP A 599 -8.98 21.66 18.59
C TRP A 599 -10.40 22.24 18.60
N ASP A 600 -11.12 22.17 17.47
CA ASP A 600 -12.54 22.54 17.39
C ASP A 600 -13.39 21.66 18.32
N HIS A 601 -13.23 20.33 18.29
CA HIS A 601 -13.90 19.43 19.22
C HIS A 601 -13.59 19.77 20.68
N TRP A 602 -12.31 19.96 21.01
CA TRP A 602 -11.89 20.25 22.38
C TRP A 602 -12.39 21.60 22.88
N SER A 603 -12.49 22.60 22.00
CA SER A 603 -13.07 23.92 22.30
C SER A 603 -14.56 23.82 22.70
N HIS A 604 -15.24 22.75 22.28
CA HIS A 604 -16.63 22.46 22.65
C HIS A 604 -16.76 21.46 23.81
N GLY A 605 -15.64 21.07 24.44
CA GLY A 605 -15.63 20.07 25.52
C GLY A 605 -15.81 18.63 25.04
N GLU A 606 -15.71 18.37 23.73
CA GLU A 606 -15.87 17.03 23.15
C GLU A 606 -14.54 16.26 23.25
N ARG A 607 -14.58 15.08 23.87
CA ARG A 607 -13.39 14.27 24.16
C ARG A 607 -13.12 13.25 23.06
N ILE A 608 -12.61 13.74 21.93
CA ILE A 608 -12.15 12.92 20.81
C ILE A 608 -10.66 13.19 20.65
N TYR A 609 -9.81 12.20 20.88
CA TYR A 609 -8.38 12.40 21.03
C TYR A 609 -7.59 12.02 19.77
N LEU A 610 -6.32 12.41 19.74
CA LEU A 610 -5.42 12.06 18.66
C LEU A 610 -4.89 10.63 18.80
N SER A 611 -4.75 9.97 17.67
CA SER A 611 -3.98 8.74 17.46
C SER A 611 -3.12 8.90 16.19
N ALA A 612 -2.27 7.93 15.88
CA ALA A 612 -1.33 8.04 14.77
C ALA A 612 -1.08 6.73 14.07
N GLY A 613 -1.04 6.78 12.75
CA GLY A 613 -0.80 5.63 11.91
C GLY A 613 0.02 5.97 10.68
N SER A 614 0.90 5.06 10.29
CA SER A 614 1.72 5.21 9.09
C SER A 614 0.99 4.79 7.82
N ASP A 615 0.00 3.91 7.93
CA ASP A 615 -0.77 3.35 6.82
C ASP A 615 0.15 2.69 5.77
N VAL A 616 1.17 1.99 6.27
CA VAL A 616 2.16 1.31 5.43
C VAL A 616 1.58 0.02 4.87
N HIS A 617 1.63 -0.09 3.54
CA HIS A 617 1.20 -1.27 2.78
C HIS A 617 2.38 -2.10 2.25
N ASP A 618 3.56 -1.48 2.11
CA ASP A 618 4.78 -2.13 1.64
C ASP A 618 5.99 -1.70 2.47
N VAL A 619 6.41 -2.55 3.42
CA VAL A 619 7.57 -2.29 4.28
C VAL A 619 8.91 -2.32 3.53
N TRP A 620 8.93 -2.85 2.31
CA TRP A 620 10.13 -2.85 1.47
C TRP A 620 10.41 -1.47 0.91
N GLN A 621 9.38 -0.64 0.75
CA GLN A 621 9.44 0.69 0.17
C GLN A 621 9.29 1.78 1.23
N HIS A 622 8.34 1.61 2.17
CA HIS A 622 7.95 2.60 3.15
C HIS A 622 8.42 2.26 4.57
N ARG A 623 8.46 3.26 5.45
CA ARG A 623 8.95 3.16 6.83
C ARG A 623 7.78 2.98 7.80
N SER A 624 7.73 1.83 8.48
CA SER A 624 6.78 1.62 9.59
C SER A 624 7.12 2.52 10.78
N GLY A 625 6.09 2.98 11.51
CA GLY A 625 6.25 3.82 12.70
C GLY A 625 6.93 5.16 12.45
N ALA A 626 6.82 5.72 11.25
CA ALA A 626 7.32 7.06 10.91
C ALA A 626 6.53 8.19 11.59
N VAL A 627 5.27 7.90 11.93
CA VAL A 627 4.46 8.62 12.93
C VAL A 627 4.01 7.60 13.98
N ARG A 628 3.94 8.00 15.24
CA ARG A 628 3.62 7.09 16.37
C ARG A 628 2.67 7.73 17.34
N ALA A 629 1.82 6.90 17.94
CA ALA A 629 1.11 7.25 19.15
C ALA A 629 1.99 6.84 20.33
N TYR A 630 2.28 7.78 21.23
CA TYR A 630 2.89 7.51 22.53
C TYR A 630 1.81 7.62 23.59
N ALA A 631 1.60 6.55 24.36
CA ALA A 631 0.64 6.52 25.46
C ALA A 631 1.32 6.27 26.79
N GLN A 632 0.86 6.94 27.85
CA GLN A 632 1.34 6.70 29.19
C GLN A 632 0.59 5.52 29.81
N VAL A 633 1.29 4.40 30.03
CA VAL A 633 0.72 3.19 30.61
C VAL A 633 1.40 2.88 31.94
N PRO A 634 0.87 3.34 33.08
CA PRO A 634 1.51 3.15 34.38
C PRO A 634 1.47 1.70 34.90
N GLY A 635 0.71 0.82 34.25
CA GLY A 635 0.51 -0.58 34.62
C GLY A 635 1.24 -1.58 33.72
N ALA A 636 0.65 -2.76 33.55
CA ALA A 636 1.13 -3.73 32.57
C ALA A 636 0.89 -3.19 31.15
N VAL A 637 1.90 -3.30 30.30
CA VAL A 637 1.77 -2.93 28.89
C VAL A 637 1.15 -4.09 28.14
N ASP A 638 -0.10 -3.91 27.75
CA ASP A 638 -0.87 -4.80 26.88
C ASP A 638 -1.77 -3.95 25.98
N ALA A 639 -2.38 -4.59 24.97
CA ALA A 639 -3.21 -3.90 23.99
C ALA A 639 -4.39 -3.16 24.63
N GLN A 640 -5.05 -3.76 25.62
CA GLN A 640 -6.21 -3.18 26.28
C GLN A 640 -5.83 -1.91 27.04
N ASN A 641 -4.79 -1.95 27.87
CA ASN A 641 -4.38 -0.80 28.67
C ASN A 641 -3.80 0.32 27.78
N PHE A 642 -3.09 -0.03 26.71
CA PHE A 642 -2.56 0.95 25.76
C PHE A 642 -3.68 1.68 25.03
N VAL A 643 -4.66 0.95 24.48
CA VAL A 643 -5.79 1.55 23.78
C VAL A 643 -6.71 2.33 24.72
N ALA A 644 -6.90 1.86 25.96
CA ALA A 644 -7.62 2.63 26.98
C ALA A 644 -6.93 3.97 27.27
N ALA A 645 -5.60 3.99 27.39
CA ALA A 645 -4.83 5.22 27.57
C ALA A 645 -5.00 6.19 26.38
N LEU A 646 -4.99 5.69 25.13
CA LEU A 646 -5.32 6.52 23.96
C LEU A 646 -6.72 7.10 24.05
N ARG A 647 -7.73 6.26 24.32
CA ARG A 647 -9.15 6.65 24.43
C ARG A 647 -9.38 7.69 25.52
N ASP A 648 -8.64 7.59 26.61
CA ASP A 648 -8.78 8.50 27.76
C ASP A 648 -7.90 9.78 27.61
N GLY A 649 -7.19 9.91 26.48
CA GLY A 649 -6.41 11.10 26.12
C GLY A 649 -5.02 11.16 26.75
N HIS A 650 -4.56 10.09 27.40
CA HIS A 650 -3.26 9.95 28.08
C HIS A 650 -2.12 9.71 27.07
N ALA A 651 -2.08 10.51 26.01
CA ALA A 651 -1.26 10.25 24.84
C ALA A 651 -0.82 11.51 24.07
N PHE A 652 0.19 11.37 23.23
CA PHE A 652 0.55 12.33 22.20
C PHE A 652 0.94 11.61 20.91
N VAL A 653 0.87 12.34 19.79
CA VAL A 653 1.34 11.87 18.49
C VAL A 653 2.71 12.48 18.19
N SER A 654 3.61 11.72 17.58
CA SER A 654 4.94 12.22 17.25
C SER A 654 5.50 11.69 15.93
N PHE A 655 6.21 12.58 15.23
CA PHE A 655 7.10 12.29 14.10
C PHE A 655 8.60 12.26 14.49
N GLY A 656 8.91 12.36 15.79
CA GLY A 656 10.26 12.36 16.34
C GLY A 656 10.33 12.88 17.79
N PRO A 657 9.93 14.14 18.07
CA PRO A 657 10.00 14.72 19.41
C PRO A 657 9.17 13.96 20.46
N LEU A 658 9.65 13.93 21.70
CA LEU A 658 9.00 13.26 22.82
C LEU A 658 8.61 14.29 23.87
N ILE A 659 7.42 14.10 24.45
CA ILE A 659 6.81 15.06 25.38
C ILE A 659 6.49 14.34 26.68
N TYR A 660 6.96 14.90 27.80
CA TYR A 660 6.67 14.37 29.12
C TYR A 660 6.08 15.47 29.99
N PRO A 661 4.75 15.51 30.18
CA PRO A 661 4.12 16.58 30.91
C PRO A 661 4.19 16.35 32.43
N ASP A 662 4.23 17.44 33.20
CA ASP A 662 4.13 17.38 34.68
C ASP A 662 2.73 16.91 35.13
N HIS A 663 1.70 17.17 34.30
CA HIS A 663 0.32 16.73 34.48
C HIS A 663 -0.09 15.87 33.28
N ALA A 664 -0.72 14.71 33.50
CA ALA A 664 -1.07 13.82 32.41
C ALA A 664 -2.01 14.50 31.40
N PHE A 665 -1.78 14.25 30.11
CA PHE A 665 -2.76 14.60 29.08
C PHE A 665 -4.07 13.86 29.35
N GLY A 666 -5.21 14.41 28.94
CA GLY A 666 -6.55 13.85 29.18
C GLY A 666 -7.15 14.18 30.55
N ASP A 667 -6.32 14.49 31.56
CA ASP A 667 -6.77 14.78 32.92
C ASP A 667 -7.43 16.17 33.06
N ASP A 668 -8.36 16.26 34.01
CA ASP A 668 -9.00 17.50 34.45
C ASP A 668 -8.24 18.13 35.62
N LEU A 669 -7.75 19.35 35.43
CA LEU A 669 -7.14 20.16 36.46
C LEU A 669 -8.11 21.26 36.91
N THR A 670 -8.47 21.24 38.19
CA THR A 670 -9.42 22.20 38.76
C THR A 670 -8.71 23.34 39.48
N PHE A 671 -9.05 24.58 39.11
CA PHE A 671 -8.53 25.80 39.75
C PHE A 671 -9.66 26.75 40.13
N LYS A 672 -9.36 27.72 41.00
CA LYS A 672 -10.29 28.84 41.21
C LYS A 672 -10.22 29.79 40.03
N GLN A 673 -11.35 30.37 39.66
CA GLN A 673 -11.37 31.42 38.63
C GLN A 673 -10.43 32.60 39.00
N GLY A 674 -9.58 32.99 38.06
CA GLY A 674 -8.52 34.00 38.21
C GLY A 674 -7.24 33.50 38.92
N GLU A 675 -7.13 32.20 39.22
CA GLU A 675 -5.90 31.60 39.75
C GLU A 675 -4.86 31.43 38.64
N SER A 676 -3.59 31.68 38.97
CA SER A 676 -2.47 31.42 38.07
C SER A 676 -1.78 30.10 38.44
N THR A 677 -1.42 29.32 37.43
CA THR A 677 -0.70 28.05 37.57
C THR A 677 0.32 27.90 36.44
N THR A 678 1.20 26.91 36.54
CA THR A 678 2.25 26.63 35.55
C THR A 678 2.04 25.23 34.97
N LEU A 679 2.10 25.11 33.64
CA LEU A 679 2.14 23.83 32.94
C LEU A 679 3.56 23.56 32.47
N GLY A 680 4.19 22.50 33.00
CA GLY A 680 5.58 22.13 32.70
C GLY A 680 5.68 20.89 31.82
N PHE A 681 6.69 20.88 30.95
CA PHE A 681 6.97 19.80 30.00
C PHE A 681 8.47 19.55 29.91
N ASP A 682 8.91 18.33 30.18
CA ASP A 682 10.24 17.87 29.78
C ASP A 682 10.16 17.32 28.35
N LEU A 683 11.18 17.60 27.55
CA LEU A 683 11.22 17.30 26.12
C LEU A 683 12.50 16.60 25.73
N GLU A 684 12.39 15.71 24.74
CA GLU A 684 13.54 15.07 24.09
C GLU A 684 13.34 15.02 22.58
N ALA A 685 14.42 15.15 21.81
CA ALA A 685 14.36 14.97 20.36
C ALA A 685 15.71 14.44 19.85
N ALA A 686 15.69 13.32 19.11
CA ALA A 686 16.90 12.72 18.55
C ALA A 686 17.62 13.67 17.56
N ASN A 687 16.88 14.57 16.91
CA ASN A 687 17.40 15.59 15.98
C ASN A 687 17.72 16.93 16.66
N GLY A 688 17.46 17.08 17.97
CA GLY A 688 17.60 18.34 18.71
C GLY A 688 16.35 19.21 18.67
N LEU A 689 16.01 19.85 19.79
CA LEU A 689 14.78 20.63 19.96
C LEU A 689 14.87 22.00 19.27
N LYS A 690 13.75 22.50 18.72
CA LYS A 690 13.67 23.85 18.13
C LYS A 690 12.70 24.74 18.88
N SER A 691 11.46 24.32 19.06
CA SER A 691 10.45 25.11 19.76
C SER A 691 9.34 24.25 20.37
N ILE A 692 8.58 24.86 21.28
CA ILE A 692 7.33 24.35 21.82
C ILE A 692 6.31 25.49 21.87
N GLN A 693 5.09 25.20 21.40
CA GLN A 693 3.96 26.11 21.38
C GLN A 693 2.88 25.58 22.32
N LEU A 694 2.30 26.46 23.14
CA LEU A 694 1.10 26.19 23.93
C LEU A 694 -0.13 26.57 23.10
N ILE A 695 -1.03 25.61 22.89
CA ILE A 695 -2.25 25.76 22.10
C ILE A 695 -3.46 25.82 23.03
N GLY A 696 -4.36 26.76 22.77
CA GLY A 696 -5.64 26.91 23.48
C GLY A 696 -6.84 26.90 22.53
N GLN A 697 -7.95 27.48 23.00
CA GLN A 697 -9.23 27.56 22.30
C GLN A 697 -9.12 27.89 20.80
N GLY A 698 -9.84 27.13 19.98
CA GLY A 698 -9.86 27.27 18.52
C GLY A 698 -8.52 26.99 17.83
N GLY A 699 -7.55 26.37 18.52
CA GLY A 699 -6.22 26.10 17.98
C GLY A 699 -5.28 27.31 18.00
N GLN A 700 -5.54 28.29 18.86
CA GLN A 700 -4.69 29.48 18.95
C GLN A 700 -3.40 29.18 19.70
N VAL A 701 -2.27 29.65 19.16
CA VAL A 701 -0.99 29.69 19.90
C VAL A 701 -1.09 30.76 20.98
N VAL A 702 -1.11 30.33 22.23
CA VAL A 702 -1.21 31.17 23.42
C VAL A 702 0.16 31.70 23.83
N ASP A 703 1.18 30.85 23.74
CA ASP A 703 2.57 31.18 24.05
C ASP A 703 3.53 30.24 23.29
N GLU A 704 4.79 30.63 23.17
CA GLU A 704 5.83 29.88 22.46
C GLU A 704 7.20 30.06 23.13
N GLN A 705 7.94 28.96 23.25
CA GLN A 705 9.34 28.96 23.71
C GLN A 705 10.24 28.30 22.66
N THR A 706 11.46 28.82 22.53
CA THR A 706 12.47 28.33 21.58
C THR A 706 13.70 27.81 22.31
N PHE A 707 14.37 26.81 21.74
CA PHE A 707 15.60 26.23 22.29
C PHE A 707 16.82 26.67 21.46
N ASP A 708 17.77 27.33 22.12
CA ASP A 708 19.05 27.72 21.50
C ASP A 708 19.97 26.50 21.35
N ASP A 709 20.77 26.46 20.27
CA ASP A 709 21.76 25.41 19.97
C ASP A 709 21.19 23.99 19.77
N SER A 710 19.88 23.85 19.58
CA SER A 710 19.18 22.59 19.29
C SER A 710 19.54 21.43 20.22
N PRO A 711 19.30 21.56 21.54
CA PRO A 711 19.67 20.54 22.52
C PRO A 711 18.80 19.29 22.33
N THR A 712 19.33 18.11 22.60
CA THR A 712 18.56 16.85 22.51
C THR A 712 17.58 16.65 23.67
N GLN A 713 17.71 17.44 24.74
CA GLN A 713 16.82 17.46 25.90
C GLN A 713 16.54 18.90 26.34
N GLY A 714 15.34 19.17 26.85
CA GLY A 714 14.93 20.50 27.30
C GLY A 714 13.76 20.46 28.26
N ARG A 715 13.46 21.61 28.88
CA ARG A 715 12.25 21.81 29.69
C ARG A 715 11.61 23.14 29.30
N ALA A 716 10.28 23.16 29.25
CA ALA A 716 9.49 24.35 29.03
C ALA A 716 8.39 24.46 30.10
N GLU A 717 8.08 25.69 30.49
CA GLU A 717 7.08 25.99 31.53
C GLU A 717 6.25 27.17 31.09
N PHE A 718 4.92 27.01 31.06
CA PHE A 718 3.98 28.06 30.65
C PHE A 718 3.13 28.50 31.83
N ASP A 719 3.17 29.80 32.14
CA ASP A 719 2.33 30.40 33.16
C ASP A 719 0.97 30.78 32.55
N ILE A 720 -0.11 30.22 33.09
CA ILE A 720 -1.48 30.45 32.63
C ILE A 720 -2.32 31.08 33.75
N THR A 721 -3.39 31.78 33.36
CA THR A 721 -4.42 32.27 34.30
C THR A 721 -5.75 31.61 33.94
N VAL A 722 -6.40 31.00 34.93
CA VAL A 722 -7.59 30.18 34.73
C VAL A 722 -8.84 31.02 34.89
N ASP A 723 -9.32 31.60 33.79
CA ASP A 723 -10.49 32.50 33.81
C ASP A 723 -11.81 31.79 33.43
N GLU A 724 -11.74 30.70 32.68
CA GLU A 724 -12.89 29.91 32.22
C GLU A 724 -12.48 28.46 31.96
N ASP A 725 -13.47 27.58 31.81
CA ASP A 725 -13.24 26.20 31.42
C ASP A 725 -12.58 26.16 30.04
N THR A 726 -11.46 25.46 29.91
CA THR A 726 -10.70 25.42 28.66
C THR A 726 -9.86 24.15 28.56
N PHE A 727 -9.09 24.03 27.49
CA PHE A 727 -8.01 23.07 27.37
C PHE A 727 -6.70 23.78 27.02
N TYR A 728 -5.59 23.09 27.29
CA TYR A 728 -4.29 23.41 26.72
C TYR A 728 -3.65 22.16 26.11
N ALA A 729 -3.08 22.28 24.92
CA ALA A 729 -2.26 21.26 24.27
C ALA A 729 -0.91 21.87 23.87
N VAL A 730 0.05 21.04 23.46
CA VAL A 730 1.35 21.52 23.00
C VAL A 730 1.72 20.97 21.62
N VAL A 731 2.43 21.80 20.86
CA VAL A 731 3.10 21.40 19.61
C VAL A 731 4.59 21.59 19.80
N VAL A 732 5.37 20.53 19.64
CA VAL A 732 6.84 20.56 19.77
C VAL A 732 7.44 20.34 18.39
N GLU A 733 8.44 21.13 18.01
CA GLU A 733 9.18 21.00 16.75
C GLU A 733 10.66 20.72 17.04
N ASP A 734 11.26 19.79 16.31
CA ASP A 734 12.71 19.56 16.32
C ASP A 734 13.45 20.40 15.25
N ALA A 735 14.77 20.30 15.24
CA ALA A 735 15.63 21.06 14.32
C ALA A 735 15.46 20.66 12.84
N ASP A 736 14.96 19.46 12.58
CA ASP A 736 14.68 18.93 11.23
C ASP A 736 13.23 19.21 10.77
N GLY A 737 12.44 19.89 11.62
CA GLY A 737 11.05 20.27 11.33
C GLY A 737 10.04 19.16 11.59
N LYS A 738 10.43 18.05 12.23
CA LYS A 738 9.50 17.02 12.71
C LYS A 738 8.77 17.55 13.93
N LYS A 739 7.52 17.14 14.09
CA LYS A 739 6.63 17.65 15.14
C LYS A 739 6.06 16.56 16.02
N ALA A 740 5.68 16.94 17.23
CA ALA A 740 4.82 16.17 18.11
C ALA A 740 3.63 17.03 18.56
N PHE A 741 2.47 16.39 18.71
CA PHE A 741 1.19 17.01 19.02
C PHE A 741 0.56 16.31 20.22
N SER A 742 0.36 17.02 21.32
CA SER A 742 -0.26 16.42 22.51
C SER A 742 -1.78 16.39 22.44
N ASN A 743 -2.38 15.43 23.14
CA ASN A 743 -3.76 15.58 23.60
C ASN A 743 -3.87 16.70 24.65
N PRO A 744 -5.09 17.19 24.94
CA PRO A 744 -5.28 18.33 25.83
C PRO A 744 -5.10 17.95 27.31
N ILE A 745 -4.62 18.88 28.11
CA ILE A 745 -4.89 18.98 29.54
C ILE A 745 -6.16 19.83 29.70
N TRP A 746 -7.16 19.32 30.41
CA TRP A 746 -8.42 20.02 30.63
C TRP A 746 -8.32 20.91 31.87
N ILE A 747 -8.90 22.10 31.79
CA ILE A 747 -8.87 23.11 32.84
C ILE A 747 -10.30 23.45 33.23
N ASP A 748 -10.65 23.17 34.49
CA ASP A 748 -11.95 23.51 35.08
C ASP A 748 -11.82 24.76 35.97
N ALA A 749 -12.52 25.84 35.62
CA ALA A 749 -12.55 27.10 36.36
C ALA A 749 -13.74 27.16 37.32
N MET A 750 -13.52 26.86 38.60
CA MET A 750 -14.61 26.91 39.58
C MET A 750 -15.02 28.34 39.93
N GLU A 751 -16.27 28.70 39.60
CA GLU A 751 -16.92 29.92 40.10
C GLU A 751 -17.02 29.89 41.64
N HIS A 752 -16.59 30.98 42.29
CA HIS A 752 -16.78 31.14 43.73
C HIS A 752 -18.28 31.34 44.04
N ARG A 753 -18.98 30.29 44.50
CA ARG A 753 -20.28 30.45 45.17
C ARG A 753 -20.04 30.84 46.63
N PRO A 754 -20.28 32.11 47.04
CA PRO A 754 -20.24 32.44 48.46
C PRO A 754 -21.30 31.63 49.19
N ALA A 755 -20.96 31.13 50.38
CA ALA A 755 -21.91 30.42 51.24
C ALA A 755 -23.15 31.30 51.47
N PRO A 756 -24.38 30.73 51.47
CA PRO A 756 -25.57 31.50 51.80
C PRO A 756 -25.37 32.13 53.19
N ALA A 757 -25.53 33.45 53.28
CA ALA A 757 -25.42 34.18 54.53
C ALA A 757 -26.37 33.55 55.56
N GLU A 758 -25.85 33.19 56.74
CA GLU A 758 -26.68 32.77 57.86
C GLU A 758 -27.67 33.91 58.18
N GLU A 759 -28.97 33.66 58.02
CA GLU A 759 -30.02 34.57 58.49
C GLU A 759 -29.96 34.65 60.02
N SER A 760 -29.57 35.82 60.55
CA SER A 760 -29.58 36.14 61.98
C SER A 760 -30.94 36.63 62.47
#